data_AF-A0A6J8AE52-F1
#
_entry.id   AF-A0A6J8AE52-F1
#
_cell.length_a   1.000
_cell.length_b   1.000
_cell.length_c   1.000
_cell.angle_alpha   90.00
_cell.angle_beta   90.00
_cell.angle_gamma   90.00
#
_symmetry.space_group_name_H-M   'P 1'
#
loop_
_entity.id
_entity.type
_entity.pdbx_description
1 polymer ?
#
loop_
_entity_poly.entity_id
_entity_poly.type
_entity_poly.pdbx_seq_one_letter_code
_entity_poly.pdbx_strand_id
1 'polypeptide(L)'
;MQNENNDLHPDDIEKQKVIIFQNVFTINDVIKDLYSKILLYNATDFDKQQASLKAKLVTVGNLSSHHQGAPEGIIGVHGSRIHICSAYYVNQFAVHIKGGSVTKANNLAKEFGFINHGQIGSLKEHYLFEHHDVRKRSADPSLHHHSLLSEHPEVHWVEQQYVNKRTKRDLTFNDPEYKNQWYLHAGGKRGTAGTVGYDMNVKRAWEMGYTGKGVVVTILDDGIERDHPDLIKNYDPYASYDVNNKDNDPMPRYDPTNENRHGTRCAGEVSASANNSNCVVGVAFNSGIGGVRMLDGEVFDAVEATSLSFNKTHIDIYSASWGPDDDGKVVDGPGRLAWKAFEDGIKDGRGGKGSIFVWASGNGGSAMDSCNCDGYTNSIFTLSISSTSEHGTRPWYLEECASTLATTYSSGAYHERQIVTTDLRKRCTSTHTGTSASAPLAAGLVALMLEANPGLTWRDVQYITLLTSITEPFQDGEWLTNAKNRKVSLKYGYGLMNATGMVDYALRWTNVPEKHTCTMNSPKINIQITNAHYEDSITTDGCKGSSNEVNYLEHVQVKITLNFHRRGNAVIHITSPSGTKSTILPQRPNDIMKGGFRDWAFLSVQFWEENPSGTWKLEIDDHHSNSAWAANSPLLKGTLTSWSLVLHGTKSNPINLKSDVGRSTPPTTPVMSTIPPQVSTQQLCQFAKSESIFLKTCLQTCPTGTREFQSLCLQCDANCESCSTVFNKELCEKCKDGYLLIEGENRCLTSCPEGYFRENPSVAVCKKCSSTCATCIVTDEMCTRCPVGMILNNNTCKMPKVICNSGEYKDSNNHCQKCPAGCVECISENLCTECQHKCPVEERDNSSESENSDEFSELKLGSSEESEENAAVTVENLTLDPYMELFKEYHHINIKIMQLEEWKLRHECLESIGLPPGYEPP
;
A
#
# COMPACT_ATOMS: atom_id res chain seq x y z
N MET A 1 22.34 44.76 21.78
CA MET A 1 22.30 46.00 22.56
C MET A 1 20.85 46.25 22.97
N GLN A 2 20.55 46.20 24.26
CA GLN A 2 19.37 46.83 24.86
C GLN A 2 19.82 47.47 26.18
N ASN A 3 19.25 48.64 26.46
CA ASN A 3 19.53 49.62 27.53
C ASN A 3 20.79 50.47 27.25
N GLU A 4 20.77 51.81 27.21
CA GLU A 4 20.10 52.81 28.06
C GLU A 4 19.62 54.09 27.30
N ASN A 5 19.07 55.04 28.06
CA ASN A 5 18.15 56.15 27.76
C ASN A 5 18.62 57.30 26.84
N ASN A 6 17.59 57.83 26.14
CA ASN A 6 17.26 59.22 25.77
C ASN A 6 18.05 60.04 24.71
N ASP A 7 17.22 60.66 23.86
CA ASP A 7 17.40 61.85 23.02
C ASP A 7 18.17 61.74 21.69
N LEU A 8 17.45 61.33 20.64
CA LEU A 8 17.79 61.65 19.24
C LEU A 8 16.55 62.13 18.48
N HIS A 9 16.70 63.28 17.81
CA HIS A 9 15.66 63.96 17.03
C HIS A 9 15.34 63.18 15.73
N PRO A 10 14.10 63.19 15.22
CA PRO A 10 13.70 62.40 14.04
C PRO A 10 14.54 62.62 12.76
N ASP A 11 15.19 63.79 12.62
CA ASP A 11 16.00 64.13 11.44
C ASP A 11 17.39 63.47 11.41
N ASP A 12 17.88 62.93 12.53
CA ASP A 12 19.18 62.21 12.58
C ASP A 12 19.05 60.72 12.21
N ILE A 13 17.83 60.16 12.30
CA ILE A 13 17.52 58.79 11.88
C ILE A 13 17.49 58.67 10.35
N GLU A 14 17.09 59.74 9.65
CA GLU A 14 17.02 59.74 8.18
C GLU A 14 18.40 59.92 7.54
N LYS A 15 19.32 60.66 8.17
CA LYS A 15 20.73 60.75 7.74
C LYS A 15 21.51 59.44 7.96
N GLN A 16 21.21 58.67 9.02
CA GLN A 16 21.85 57.36 9.23
C GLN A 16 21.35 56.28 8.26
N LYS A 17 20.10 56.37 7.77
CA LYS A 17 19.59 55.44 6.74
C LYS A 17 20.24 55.62 5.37
N VAL A 18 20.65 56.85 5.00
CA VAL A 18 21.35 57.13 3.73
C VAL A 18 22.79 56.60 3.74
N ILE A 19 23.49 56.67 4.89
CA ILE A 19 24.86 56.15 5.04
C ILE A 19 24.90 54.61 5.02
N ILE A 20 23.87 53.94 5.54
CA ILE A 20 23.75 52.47 5.51
C ILE A 20 23.44 51.98 4.08
N PHE A 21 22.64 52.73 3.30
CA PHE A 21 22.34 52.36 1.91
C PHE A 21 23.51 52.56 0.95
N GLN A 22 24.39 53.55 1.19
CA GLN A 22 25.59 53.76 0.37
C GLN A 22 26.70 52.72 0.65
N ASN A 23 26.78 52.14 1.85
CA ASN A 23 27.80 51.14 2.20
C ASN A 23 27.44 49.70 1.78
N VAL A 24 26.16 49.40 1.52
CA VAL A 24 25.72 48.06 1.06
C VAL A 24 25.98 47.85 -0.43
N PHE A 25 25.97 48.92 -1.23
CA PHE A 25 26.30 48.84 -2.66
C PHE A 25 27.81 48.65 -2.93
N THR A 26 28.68 49.27 -2.13
CA THR A 26 30.14 49.13 -2.27
C THR A 26 30.68 47.75 -1.83
N ILE A 27 30.01 47.05 -0.92
CA ILE A 27 30.42 45.70 -0.48
C ILE A 27 30.13 44.64 -1.54
N ASN A 28 29.01 44.74 -2.27
CA ASN A 28 28.66 43.78 -3.32
C ASN A 28 29.58 43.86 -4.54
N ASP A 29 30.07 45.05 -4.87
CA ASP A 29 31.02 45.24 -5.98
C ASP A 29 32.44 44.76 -5.62
N VAL A 30 32.85 44.89 -4.36
CA VAL A 30 34.11 44.33 -3.85
C VAL A 30 34.08 42.79 -3.78
N ILE A 31 32.93 42.19 -3.43
CA ILE A 31 32.75 40.74 -3.40
C ILE A 31 32.77 40.14 -4.82
N LYS A 32 32.20 40.83 -5.81
CA LYS A 32 32.27 40.40 -7.22
C LYS A 32 33.68 40.50 -7.80
N ASP A 33 34.45 41.53 -7.46
CA ASP A 33 35.86 41.67 -7.88
C ASP A 33 36.77 40.61 -7.19
N LEU A 34 36.51 40.26 -5.93
CA LEU A 34 37.22 39.19 -5.22
C LEU A 34 36.95 37.80 -5.82
N TYR A 35 35.69 37.49 -6.14
CA TYR A 35 35.30 36.22 -6.77
C TYR A 35 35.91 36.06 -8.17
N SER A 36 36.01 37.16 -8.92
CA SER A 36 36.60 37.18 -10.26
C SER A 36 38.12 36.95 -10.26
N LYS A 37 38.81 37.40 -9.19
CA LYS A 37 40.28 37.25 -9.04
C LYS A 37 40.72 35.94 -8.40
N ILE A 38 39.85 35.30 -7.59
CA ILE A 38 40.13 33.98 -6.99
C ILE A 38 40.03 32.85 -8.02
N LEU A 39 39.24 33.01 -9.09
CA LEU A 39 39.09 32.00 -10.14
C LEU A 39 40.27 31.91 -11.14
N LEU A 40 41.33 32.72 -10.97
CA LEU A 40 42.52 32.74 -11.83
C LEU A 40 43.83 32.37 -11.14
N TYR A 41 43.81 31.93 -9.87
CA TYR A 41 45.01 31.50 -9.15
C TYR A 41 44.83 30.14 -8.47
N ASN A 42 45.63 29.16 -8.90
CA ASN A 42 45.98 27.88 -8.26
C ASN A 42 44.98 26.71 -8.26
N ALA A 43 44.90 26.01 -9.39
CA ALA A 43 44.40 24.64 -9.50
C ALA A 43 45.46 23.54 -9.16
N THR A 44 46.56 23.87 -8.49
CA THR A 44 47.69 22.92 -8.27
C THR A 44 48.10 22.71 -6.81
N ASP A 45 47.49 23.40 -5.84
CA ASP A 45 47.83 23.27 -4.41
C ASP A 45 46.77 22.52 -3.59
N PHE A 46 45.53 22.42 -4.10
CA PHE A 46 44.44 21.72 -3.42
C PHE A 46 44.67 20.19 -3.40
N ASP A 47 45.20 19.62 -4.49
CA ASP A 47 45.47 18.18 -4.61
C ASP A 47 46.64 17.72 -3.70
N LYS A 48 47.61 18.60 -3.42
CA LYS A 48 48.73 18.30 -2.50
C LYS A 48 48.31 18.33 -1.03
N GLN A 49 47.40 19.24 -0.65
CA GLN A 49 46.88 19.28 0.72
C GLN A 49 45.92 18.13 1.01
N GLN A 50 45.12 17.69 0.03
CA GLN A 50 44.22 16.55 0.18
C GLN A 50 44.99 15.21 0.30
N ALA A 51 46.15 15.09 -0.37
CA ALA A 51 47.06 13.95 -0.22
C ALA A 51 47.75 13.92 1.15
N SER A 52 48.15 15.08 1.71
CA SER A 52 48.73 15.16 3.05
C SER A 52 47.71 14.92 4.17
N LEU A 53 46.43 15.24 3.97
CA LEU A 53 45.36 14.94 4.92
C LEU A 53 45.00 13.45 4.93
N LYS A 54 44.93 12.82 3.74
CA LYS A 54 44.71 11.37 3.60
C LYS A 54 45.85 10.54 4.21
N ALA A 55 47.10 11.00 4.09
CA ALA A 55 48.25 10.33 4.71
C ALA A 55 48.26 10.44 6.26
N LYS A 56 47.74 11.54 6.83
CA LYS A 56 47.60 11.70 8.30
C LYS A 56 46.41 10.94 8.88
N LEU A 57 45.32 10.78 8.13
CA LEU A 57 44.16 9.96 8.52
C LEU A 57 44.47 8.46 8.59
N VAL A 58 45.38 7.95 7.76
CA VAL A 58 45.82 6.54 7.79
C VAL A 58 46.69 6.21 9.02
N THR A 59 47.29 7.21 9.68
CA THR A 59 48.16 6.97 10.85
C THR A 59 47.38 6.91 12.17
N VAL A 60 46.15 7.44 12.23
CA VAL A 60 45.27 7.37 13.41
C VAL A 60 44.49 6.05 13.46
N GLY A 61 44.28 5.39 12.30
CA GLY A 61 43.60 4.10 12.20
C GLY A 61 44.38 2.88 12.72
N ASN A 62 45.66 3.03 13.08
CA ASN A 62 46.54 1.91 13.49
C ASN A 62 46.85 1.84 14.99
N LEU A 63 46.12 2.58 15.84
CA LEU A 63 46.29 2.55 17.31
C LEU A 63 45.10 1.98 18.09
N SER A 64 44.06 1.43 17.43
CA SER A 64 42.88 0.87 18.12
C SER A 64 42.85 -0.66 18.25
N SER A 65 43.95 -1.36 18.01
CA SER A 65 43.98 -2.84 18.05
C SER A 65 44.09 -3.46 19.45
N HIS A 66 43.75 -2.77 20.55
CA HIS A 66 43.84 -3.36 21.90
C HIS A 66 42.69 -3.15 22.89
N HIS A 67 41.53 -2.63 22.48
CA HIS A 67 40.31 -2.74 23.31
C HIS A 67 39.07 -3.07 22.46
N GLN A 68 38.68 -4.34 22.48
CA GLN A 68 37.39 -4.81 21.95
C GLN A 68 36.30 -4.58 23.00
N GLY A 69 35.27 -3.78 22.69
CA GLY A 69 34.02 -3.76 23.48
C GLY A 69 33.26 -2.44 23.70
N ALA A 70 33.55 -1.34 23.00
CA ALA A 70 32.77 -0.09 23.12
C ALA A 70 31.95 0.22 21.84
N PRO A 71 30.71 0.73 21.93
CA PRO A 71 29.93 1.11 20.76
C PRO A 71 30.52 2.35 20.09
N GLU A 72 30.70 2.29 18.77
CA GLU A 72 31.18 3.42 17.95
C GLU A 72 30.16 4.56 17.95
N GLY A 73 30.46 5.63 18.70
CA GLY A 73 29.80 6.93 18.59
C GLY A 73 30.57 7.85 17.62
N ILE A 74 29.87 8.80 16.99
CA ILE A 74 30.47 9.81 16.12
C ILE A 74 31.51 10.62 16.91
N ILE A 75 32.76 10.60 16.46
CA ILE A 75 33.88 11.31 17.11
C ILE A 75 33.99 12.72 16.52
N GLY A 76 33.63 13.75 17.30
CA GLY A 76 34.00 15.14 17.03
C GLY A 76 35.16 15.56 17.95
N VAL A 77 36.24 16.08 17.38
CA VAL A 77 37.41 16.57 18.16
C VAL A 77 37.43 18.10 18.13
N HIS A 78 37.34 18.74 19.30
CA HIS A 78 37.70 20.14 19.48
C HIS A 78 38.35 20.34 20.87
N GLY A 79 39.59 20.84 20.90
CA GLY A 79 40.32 21.31 22.09
C GLY A 79 40.20 20.47 23.38
N SER A 80 41.15 19.55 23.62
CA SER A 80 41.44 18.89 24.90
C SER A 80 40.29 18.25 25.73
N ARG A 81 39.03 18.26 25.27
CA ARG A 81 37.89 17.63 25.93
C ARG A 81 37.04 16.86 24.92
N ILE A 82 36.78 15.59 25.22
CA ILE A 82 35.90 14.72 24.45
C ILE A 82 34.48 14.89 25.00
N HIS A 83 33.49 15.12 24.14
CA HIS A 83 32.07 15.03 24.49
C HIS A 83 31.46 13.82 23.78
N ILE A 84 31.11 12.81 24.57
CA ILE A 84 30.39 11.62 24.13
C ILE A 84 28.91 11.89 24.39
N CYS A 85 28.04 11.82 23.37
CA CYS A 85 26.61 11.62 23.62
C CYS A 85 26.46 10.23 24.26
N SER A 86 26.42 10.19 25.59
CA SER A 86 26.52 8.96 26.37
C SER A 86 25.37 7.99 26.11
N ALA A 87 25.69 6.72 25.84
CA ALA A 87 24.74 5.63 26.00
C ALA A 87 24.20 5.62 27.44
N TYR A 88 22.89 5.48 27.64
CA TYR A 88 22.32 5.36 28.98
C TYR A 88 22.51 3.93 29.49
N TYR A 89 23.52 3.69 30.31
CA TYR A 89 23.73 2.42 31.00
C TYR A 89 22.59 2.15 31.97
N VAL A 90 22.15 0.90 32.04
CA VAL A 90 21.15 0.43 33.01
C VAL A 90 21.83 -0.41 34.10
N ASN A 91 21.09 -0.74 35.14
CA ASN A 91 21.59 -1.52 36.27
C ASN A 91 21.64 -3.04 36.02
N GLN A 92 21.53 -3.44 34.76
CA GLN A 92 21.50 -4.82 34.32
C GLN A 92 22.78 -5.18 33.56
N PHE A 93 23.24 -6.42 33.72
CA PHE A 93 24.48 -6.95 33.19
C PHE A 93 24.20 -8.28 32.50
N ALA A 94 24.59 -8.41 31.24
CA ALA A 94 24.61 -9.70 30.57
C ALA A 94 25.89 -10.43 30.96
N VAL A 95 25.77 -11.67 31.40
CA VAL A 95 26.89 -12.47 31.94
C VAL A 95 26.90 -13.83 31.25
N HIS A 96 28.02 -14.18 30.64
CA HIS A 96 28.24 -15.49 30.05
C HIS A 96 29.00 -16.40 31.02
N ILE A 97 28.38 -17.49 31.44
CA ILE A 97 28.92 -18.46 32.41
C ILE A 97 29.03 -19.81 31.72
N LYS A 98 30.23 -20.17 31.24
CA LYS A 98 30.44 -21.36 30.42
C LYS A 98 30.14 -22.65 31.18
N GLY A 99 29.34 -23.55 30.60
CA GLY A 99 28.82 -24.73 31.29
C GLY A 99 27.93 -24.40 32.50
N GLY A 100 27.41 -23.17 32.57
CA GLY A 100 26.56 -22.67 33.63
C GLY A 100 25.18 -23.31 33.61
N SER A 101 24.69 -23.71 34.77
CA SER A 101 23.28 -24.02 34.99
C SER A 101 22.59 -22.84 35.66
N VAL A 102 21.26 -22.79 35.62
CA VAL A 102 20.48 -21.76 36.35
C VAL A 102 20.87 -21.70 37.83
N THR A 103 21.18 -22.85 38.44
CA THR A 103 21.65 -22.92 39.84
C THR A 103 23.00 -22.25 40.03
N LYS A 104 23.96 -22.45 39.11
CA LYS A 104 25.27 -21.79 39.17
C LYS A 104 25.15 -20.28 39.00
N ALA A 105 24.36 -19.84 38.02
CA ALA A 105 24.09 -18.42 37.80
C ALA A 105 23.41 -17.75 39.00
N ASN A 106 22.49 -18.44 39.69
CA ASN A 106 21.86 -17.95 40.91
C ASN A 106 22.86 -17.83 42.08
N ASN A 107 23.75 -18.81 42.24
CA ASN A 107 24.78 -18.76 43.28
C ASN A 107 25.75 -17.61 43.04
N LEU A 108 26.23 -17.46 41.80
CA LEU A 108 27.13 -16.38 41.41
C LEU A 108 26.49 -14.99 41.58
N ALA A 109 25.24 -14.83 41.15
CA ALA A 109 24.53 -13.57 41.34
C ALA A 109 24.41 -13.23 42.84
N LYS A 110 24.02 -14.20 43.67
CA LYS A 110 23.89 -14.02 45.11
C LYS A 110 25.21 -13.70 45.81
N GLU A 111 26.32 -14.29 45.37
CA GLU A 111 27.66 -14.05 45.90
C GLU A 111 28.06 -12.58 45.79
N PHE A 112 27.75 -11.94 44.66
CA PHE A 112 28.09 -10.55 44.38
C PHE A 112 26.93 -9.56 44.56
N GLY A 113 25.84 -9.95 45.22
CA GLY A 113 24.71 -9.05 45.50
C GLY A 113 23.78 -8.75 44.32
N PHE A 114 23.92 -9.47 43.21
CA PHE A 114 23.05 -9.37 42.04
C PHE A 114 21.81 -10.27 42.16
N ILE A 115 20.76 -9.89 41.44
CA ILE A 115 19.56 -10.67 41.20
C ILE A 115 19.67 -11.28 39.80
N ASN A 116 19.60 -12.60 39.69
CA ASN A 116 19.57 -13.29 38.40
C ASN A 116 18.14 -13.34 37.84
N HIS A 117 17.90 -12.71 36.70
CA HIS A 117 16.63 -12.74 35.96
C HIS A 117 16.48 -13.95 35.03
N GLY A 118 17.47 -14.84 35.03
CA GLY A 118 17.48 -16.04 34.21
C GLY A 118 18.19 -15.84 32.87
N GLN A 119 18.07 -16.84 32.01
CA GLN A 119 18.75 -16.88 30.73
C GLN A 119 18.20 -15.81 29.77
N ILE A 120 19.08 -15.12 29.04
CA ILE A 120 18.70 -14.13 28.05
C ILE A 120 18.13 -14.84 26.81
N GLY A 121 16.81 -15.00 26.78
CA GLY A 121 16.11 -15.66 25.68
C GLY A 121 16.65 -17.05 25.38
N SER A 122 16.92 -17.34 24.10
CA SER A 122 17.48 -18.62 23.64
C SER A 122 19.01 -18.71 23.73
N LEU A 123 19.70 -17.70 24.26
CA LEU A 123 21.15 -17.69 24.37
C LEU A 123 21.60 -18.62 25.50
N LYS A 124 22.08 -19.81 25.14
CA LYS A 124 22.61 -20.78 26.12
C LYS A 124 23.72 -20.14 26.94
N GLU A 125 23.72 -20.38 28.25
CA GLU A 125 24.80 -19.98 29.18
C GLU A 125 24.95 -18.46 29.39
N HIS A 126 24.04 -17.64 28.83
CA HIS A 126 24.03 -16.18 29.00
C HIS A 126 22.87 -15.77 29.91
N TYR A 127 23.17 -15.07 31.00
CA TYR A 127 22.23 -14.70 32.04
C TYR A 127 22.14 -13.19 32.20
N LEU A 128 20.97 -12.69 32.60
CA LEU A 128 20.76 -11.28 32.89
C LEU A 128 20.79 -11.06 34.40
N PHE A 129 21.81 -10.36 34.89
CA PHE A 129 21.93 -9.98 36.30
C PHE A 129 21.49 -8.54 36.50
N GLU A 130 20.92 -8.21 37.66
CA GLU A 130 20.58 -6.85 38.05
C GLU A 130 21.13 -6.54 39.44
N HIS A 131 21.74 -5.37 39.62
CA HIS A 131 22.22 -4.91 40.93
C HIS A 131 21.42 -3.70 41.40
N HIS A 132 21.00 -3.71 42.67
CA HIS A 132 20.19 -2.64 43.24
C HIS A 132 20.98 -1.36 43.53
N ASP A 133 22.28 -1.49 43.84
CA ASP A 133 23.17 -0.34 44.06
C ASP A 133 23.67 0.32 42.77
N VAL A 134 23.37 -0.27 41.61
CA VAL A 134 23.65 0.36 40.31
C VAL A 134 22.41 1.15 39.88
N ARG A 135 22.59 2.39 39.42
CA ARG A 135 21.48 3.23 38.99
C ARG A 135 20.80 2.64 37.75
N LYS A 136 19.46 2.63 37.75
CA LYS A 136 18.65 2.16 36.61
C LYS A 136 18.88 2.94 35.31
N ARG A 137 19.41 4.16 35.41
CA ARG A 137 19.90 4.97 34.29
C ARG A 137 21.14 5.74 34.72
N SER A 138 22.21 5.62 33.95
CA SER A 138 23.49 6.30 34.19
C SER A 138 24.13 6.70 32.86
N ALA A 139 24.79 7.86 32.81
CA ALA A 139 25.64 8.24 31.67
C ALA A 139 26.97 7.49 31.68
N ASP A 140 27.40 7.04 32.87
CA ASP A 140 28.66 6.35 33.10
C ASP A 140 28.44 4.85 33.40
N PRO A 141 29.31 3.95 32.92
CA PRO A 141 29.27 2.55 33.28
C PRO A 141 29.73 2.32 34.73
N SER A 142 29.19 1.28 35.36
CA SER A 142 29.56 0.81 36.68
C SER A 142 30.76 -0.12 36.60
N LEU A 143 31.95 0.49 36.48
CA LEU A 143 33.22 -0.25 36.34
C LEU A 143 33.49 -1.20 37.51
N HIS A 144 33.09 -0.83 38.73
CA HIS A 144 33.26 -1.67 39.91
C HIS A 144 32.51 -3.00 39.78
N HIS A 145 31.21 -2.94 39.44
CA HIS A 145 30.34 -4.11 39.32
C HIS A 145 30.68 -4.95 38.09
N HIS A 146 31.12 -4.30 37.01
CA HIS A 146 31.67 -4.99 35.85
C HIS A 146 32.93 -5.79 36.22
N SER A 147 33.86 -5.18 36.98
CA SER A 147 35.11 -5.82 37.40
C SER A 147 34.84 -7.05 38.29
N LEU A 148 33.96 -6.91 39.29
CA LEU A 148 33.55 -8.00 40.19
C LEU A 148 33.09 -9.25 39.44
N LEU A 149 32.28 -9.06 38.39
CA LEU A 149 31.81 -10.19 37.57
C LEU A 149 32.90 -10.68 36.60
N SER A 150 33.64 -9.78 35.94
CA SER A 150 34.63 -10.15 34.92
C SER A 150 35.86 -10.89 35.48
N GLU A 151 36.20 -10.65 36.75
CA GLU A 151 37.35 -11.28 37.41
C GLU A 151 37.02 -12.68 37.99
N HIS A 152 35.73 -13.05 38.03
CA HIS A 152 35.32 -14.34 38.55
C HIS A 152 35.67 -15.47 37.57
N PRO A 153 36.32 -16.57 38.01
CA PRO A 153 36.86 -17.61 37.12
C PRO A 153 35.81 -18.37 36.30
N GLU A 154 34.55 -18.37 36.74
CA GLU A 154 33.44 -18.98 35.98
C GLU A 154 32.78 -18.02 34.97
N VAL A 155 33.07 -16.71 35.03
CA VAL A 155 32.52 -15.71 34.11
C VAL A 155 33.46 -15.52 32.94
N HIS A 156 32.99 -15.86 31.75
CA HIS A 156 33.77 -15.72 30.53
C HIS A 156 33.64 -14.34 29.89
N TRP A 157 32.51 -13.68 30.11
CA TRP A 157 32.23 -12.38 29.53
C TRP A 157 31.12 -11.70 30.34
N VAL A 158 31.23 -10.39 30.48
CA VAL A 158 30.21 -9.54 31.09
C VAL A 158 30.08 -8.25 30.31
N GLU A 159 28.85 -7.77 30.14
CA GLU A 159 28.56 -6.46 29.56
C GLU A 159 27.43 -5.79 30.33
N GLN A 160 27.69 -4.59 30.83
CA GLN A 160 26.63 -3.77 31.39
C GLN A 160 25.72 -3.30 30.25
N GLN A 161 24.44 -3.57 30.38
CA GLN A 161 23.45 -3.22 29.36
C GLN A 161 23.27 -1.71 29.30
N TYR A 162 23.02 -1.20 28.11
CA TYR A 162 22.70 0.21 27.87
C TYR A 162 21.52 0.35 26.92
N VAL A 163 20.82 1.47 27.00
CA VAL A 163 19.63 1.74 26.19
C VAL A 163 20.06 2.02 24.75
N ASN A 164 19.64 1.15 23.83
CA ASN A 164 19.78 1.38 22.40
C ASN A 164 18.64 2.27 21.89
N LYS A 165 18.96 3.35 21.16
CA LYS A 165 17.96 4.17 20.45
C LYS A 165 17.54 3.43 19.18
N ARG A 166 16.28 2.97 19.12
CA ARG A 166 15.69 2.33 17.93
C ARG A 166 14.46 3.13 17.50
N THR A 167 14.41 3.56 16.24
CA THR A 167 13.22 4.17 15.61
C THR A 167 12.53 3.14 14.72
N LYS A 168 11.20 3.12 14.74
CA LYS A 168 10.41 2.34 13.77
C LYS A 168 10.52 3.05 12.41
N ARG A 169 10.98 2.36 11.37
CA ARG A 169 11.00 2.92 10.00
C ARG A 169 9.58 2.80 9.47
N ASP A 170 8.82 3.89 9.43
CA ASP A 170 7.53 3.89 8.75
C ASP A 170 7.77 3.79 7.24
N LEU A 171 7.03 2.89 6.57
CA LEU A 171 7.04 2.77 5.11
C LEU A 171 6.45 4.07 4.53
N THR A 172 7.32 4.92 3.98
CA THR A 172 6.96 6.21 3.38
C THR A 172 7.38 6.20 1.92
N PHE A 173 6.52 6.75 1.07
CA PHE A 173 6.72 6.82 -0.37
C PHE A 173 6.83 8.28 -0.79
N ASN A 174 7.78 8.60 -1.68
CA ASN A 174 7.93 9.95 -2.23
C ASN A 174 7.06 10.19 -3.48
N ASP A 175 6.26 9.19 -3.87
CA ASP A 175 5.42 9.17 -5.06
C ASP A 175 4.20 10.11 -4.87
N PRO A 176 4.01 11.14 -5.71
CA PRO A 176 3.07 12.24 -5.45
C PRO A 176 1.60 11.84 -5.28
N GLU A 177 1.15 10.83 -6.03
CA GLU A 177 -0.23 10.35 -6.05
C GLU A 177 -0.48 9.20 -5.08
N TYR A 178 0.54 8.68 -4.39
CA TYR A 178 0.37 7.61 -3.40
C TYR A 178 -0.68 7.97 -2.35
N LYS A 179 -0.69 9.23 -1.87
CA LYS A 179 -1.71 9.72 -0.91
C LYS A 179 -3.16 9.60 -1.42
N ASN A 180 -3.36 9.58 -2.73
CA ASN A 180 -4.66 9.50 -3.39
C ASN A 180 -5.09 8.05 -3.69
N GLN A 181 -4.20 7.06 -3.59
CA GLN A 181 -4.49 5.62 -3.76
C GLN A 181 -5.25 5.03 -2.56
N TRP A 182 -6.40 5.60 -2.24
CA TRP A 182 -7.21 5.35 -1.05
C TRP A 182 -7.47 3.87 -0.73
N TYR A 183 -7.49 3.02 -1.75
CA TYR A 183 -7.68 1.57 -1.67
C TYR A 183 -6.48 0.80 -1.08
N LEU A 184 -5.33 1.47 -0.85
CA LEU A 184 -4.10 0.89 -0.26
C LEU A 184 -3.85 1.29 1.20
N HIS A 185 -4.50 2.35 1.70
CA HIS A 185 -4.23 2.93 3.03
C HIS A 185 -5.49 3.47 3.73
N ALA A 186 -6.37 2.54 4.10
CA ALA A 186 -7.56 2.72 4.90
C ALA A 186 -8.46 3.87 4.42
N GLY A 187 -8.58 4.02 3.10
CA GLY A 187 -9.37 5.08 2.49
C GLY A 187 -10.81 4.68 2.18
N GLY A 188 -11.11 3.38 2.07
CA GLY A 188 -12.47 2.86 1.91
C GLY A 188 -13.31 3.12 3.16
N LYS A 189 -14.64 3.16 3.02
CA LYS A 189 -15.57 3.45 4.12
C LYS A 189 -16.71 2.45 4.09
N ARG A 190 -17.42 2.33 5.22
CA ARG A 190 -18.71 1.65 5.29
C ARG A 190 -19.80 2.71 5.45
N GLY A 191 -20.47 3.05 4.36
CA GLY A 191 -21.43 4.15 4.33
C GLY A 191 -20.78 5.51 4.59
N THR A 192 -21.60 6.49 4.97
CA THR A 192 -21.15 7.85 5.29
C THR A 192 -20.66 8.04 6.73
N ALA A 193 -20.69 6.98 7.56
CA ALA A 193 -20.64 7.09 9.03
C ALA A 193 -19.41 6.46 9.73
N GLY A 194 -18.34 6.09 9.02
CA GLY A 194 -17.16 5.44 9.63
C GLY A 194 -16.00 6.39 9.96
N THR A 195 -15.46 6.32 11.18
CA THR A 195 -14.22 7.02 11.61
C THR A 195 -12.94 6.24 11.34
N VAL A 196 -13.02 4.95 10.98
CA VAL A 196 -11.90 4.07 10.61
C VAL A 196 -12.17 3.56 9.19
N GLY A 197 -11.24 3.80 8.27
CA GLY A 197 -11.41 3.33 6.90
C GLY A 197 -10.92 1.89 6.68
N TYR A 198 -11.40 1.31 5.59
CA TYR A 198 -11.13 -0.05 5.12
C TYR A 198 -10.16 0.01 3.93
N ASP A 199 -9.35 -1.04 3.78
CA ASP A 199 -8.48 -1.26 2.63
C ASP A 199 -8.27 -2.77 2.41
N MET A 200 -7.42 -3.13 1.44
CA MET A 200 -7.05 -4.53 1.17
C MET A 200 -5.84 -5.01 2.01
N ASN A 201 -5.51 -4.32 3.11
CA ASN A 201 -4.39 -4.57 4.03
C ASN A 201 -3.03 -4.74 3.33
N VAL A 202 -2.76 -3.96 2.28
CA VAL A 202 -1.53 -4.06 1.48
C VAL A 202 -0.31 -3.57 2.25
N LYS A 203 -0.43 -2.45 2.97
CA LYS A 203 0.68 -1.85 3.71
C LYS A 203 1.35 -2.82 4.68
N ARG A 204 0.56 -3.66 5.36
CA ARG A 204 1.11 -4.62 6.32
C ARG A 204 1.86 -5.77 5.63
N ALA A 205 1.45 -6.18 4.43
CA ALA A 205 2.21 -7.12 3.61
C ALA A 205 3.57 -6.52 3.18
N TRP A 206 3.60 -5.24 2.80
CA TRP A 206 4.85 -4.52 2.52
C TRP A 206 5.76 -4.41 3.75
N GLU A 207 5.21 -4.13 4.93
CA GLU A 207 5.96 -4.13 6.20
C GLU A 207 6.50 -5.52 6.57
N MET A 208 5.87 -6.60 6.09
CA MET A 208 6.37 -7.97 6.21
C MET A 208 7.48 -8.28 5.20
N GLY A 209 7.75 -7.38 4.26
CA GLY A 209 8.84 -7.48 3.27
C GLY A 209 8.41 -8.01 1.90
N TYR A 210 7.12 -8.26 1.67
CA TYR A 210 6.60 -8.75 0.39
C TYR A 210 6.17 -7.59 -0.48
N THR A 211 6.74 -7.48 -1.67
CA THR A 211 6.58 -6.35 -2.62
C THR A 211 6.36 -6.80 -4.07
N GLY A 212 6.18 -8.11 -4.29
CA GLY A 212 6.03 -8.76 -5.59
C GLY A 212 7.34 -9.26 -6.18
N LYS A 213 8.45 -9.19 -5.44
CA LYS A 213 9.78 -9.41 -6.00
C LYS A 213 9.94 -10.83 -6.54
N GLY A 214 10.40 -10.94 -7.79
CA GLY A 214 10.66 -12.22 -8.45
C GLY A 214 9.42 -12.91 -9.00
N VAL A 215 8.24 -12.27 -8.92
CA VAL A 215 7.02 -12.69 -9.60
C VAL A 215 6.86 -11.89 -10.88
N VAL A 216 6.35 -12.51 -11.94
CA VAL A 216 6.15 -11.87 -13.24
C VAL A 216 4.66 -11.84 -13.60
N VAL A 217 4.14 -10.65 -13.88
CA VAL A 217 2.75 -10.41 -14.26
C VAL A 217 2.69 -9.91 -15.70
N THR A 218 1.72 -10.36 -16.49
CA THR A 218 1.39 -9.78 -17.80
C THR A 218 -0.03 -9.27 -17.84
N ILE A 219 -0.21 -8.12 -18.49
CA ILE A 219 -1.51 -7.54 -18.81
C ILE A 219 -1.90 -7.96 -20.23
N LEU A 220 -3.02 -8.67 -20.42
CA LEU A 220 -3.52 -9.08 -21.73
C LEU A 220 -4.56 -8.05 -22.21
N ASP A 221 -4.16 -7.07 -23.02
CA ASP A 221 -4.98 -5.89 -23.27
C ASP A 221 -4.62 -5.13 -24.58
N ASP A 222 -4.80 -3.81 -24.60
CA ASP A 222 -4.53 -2.90 -25.73
C ASP A 222 -3.06 -2.46 -25.88
N GLY A 223 -2.19 -2.94 -24.97
CA GLY A 223 -0.75 -2.68 -24.94
C GLY A 223 -0.28 -2.09 -23.61
N ILE A 224 1.04 -1.96 -23.46
CA ILE A 224 1.67 -1.35 -22.28
C ILE A 224 2.71 -0.33 -22.72
N GLU A 225 2.59 0.91 -22.23
CA GLU A 225 3.58 1.97 -22.45
C GLU A 225 4.84 1.66 -21.65
N ARG A 226 5.66 0.75 -22.18
CA ARG A 226 6.83 0.17 -21.51
C ARG A 226 7.89 1.20 -21.09
N ASP A 227 7.89 2.38 -21.70
CA ASP A 227 8.80 3.48 -21.38
C ASP A 227 8.16 4.56 -20.50
N HIS A 228 6.99 4.29 -19.90
CA HIS A 228 6.39 5.11 -18.86
C HIS A 228 7.37 5.22 -17.67
N PRO A 229 7.64 6.44 -17.13
CA PRO A 229 8.64 6.63 -16.06
C PRO A 229 8.41 5.77 -14.83
N ASP A 230 7.15 5.46 -14.56
CA ASP A 230 6.71 4.65 -13.42
C ASP A 230 6.71 3.12 -13.70
N LEU A 231 6.80 2.69 -14.96
CA LEU A 231 6.79 1.27 -15.34
C LEU A 231 8.16 0.76 -15.80
N ILE A 232 8.98 1.62 -16.41
CA ILE A 232 10.20 1.23 -17.13
C ILE A 232 11.20 0.40 -16.31
N LYS A 233 11.26 0.63 -14.99
CA LYS A 233 12.15 -0.13 -14.09
C LYS A 233 11.69 -1.59 -13.92
N ASN A 234 10.38 -1.80 -13.88
CA ASN A 234 9.75 -3.10 -13.65
C ASN A 234 9.34 -3.79 -14.95
N TYR A 235 9.39 -3.08 -16.09
CA TYR A 235 9.03 -3.62 -17.39
C TYR A 235 9.84 -4.87 -17.73
N ASP A 236 9.14 -5.94 -18.12
CA ASP A 236 9.72 -7.21 -18.51
C ASP A 236 9.39 -7.53 -19.98
N PRO A 237 10.39 -7.50 -20.89
CA PRO A 237 10.18 -7.83 -22.28
C PRO A 237 9.85 -9.30 -22.52
N TYR A 238 10.24 -10.22 -21.61
CA TYR A 238 9.88 -11.64 -21.74
C TYR A 238 8.44 -11.92 -21.29
N ALA A 239 7.82 -10.98 -20.59
CA ALA A 239 6.39 -11.00 -20.29
C ALA A 239 5.57 -10.21 -21.32
N SER A 240 6.17 -9.81 -22.45
CA SER A 240 5.56 -8.88 -23.38
C SER A 240 5.57 -9.36 -24.83
N TYR A 241 4.50 -9.05 -25.57
CA TYR A 241 4.40 -9.35 -27.01
C TYR A 241 3.30 -8.54 -27.67
N ASP A 242 3.42 -8.24 -28.96
CA ASP A 242 2.35 -7.66 -29.76
C ASP A 242 1.78 -8.73 -30.70
N VAL A 243 0.59 -9.23 -30.39
CA VAL A 243 -0.13 -10.22 -31.21
C VAL A 243 -0.78 -9.55 -32.42
N ASN A 244 -1.21 -8.29 -32.30
CA ASN A 244 -1.85 -7.55 -33.38
C ASN A 244 -0.87 -7.32 -34.54
N ASN A 245 0.37 -6.91 -34.24
CA ASN A 245 1.42 -6.64 -35.24
C ASN A 245 2.46 -7.76 -35.41
N LYS A 246 2.46 -8.77 -34.53
CA LYS A 246 3.35 -9.94 -34.56
C LYS A 246 4.81 -9.57 -34.34
N ASP A 247 5.08 -8.76 -33.32
CA ASP A 247 6.41 -8.36 -32.90
C ASP A 247 6.54 -8.35 -31.37
N ASN A 248 7.74 -8.06 -30.85
CA ASN A 248 8.02 -8.14 -29.41
C ASN A 248 7.73 -6.82 -28.65
N ASP A 249 7.24 -5.77 -29.32
CA ASP A 249 7.04 -4.46 -28.72
C ASP A 249 5.55 -4.18 -28.46
N PRO A 250 5.07 -4.33 -27.22
CA PRO A 250 3.65 -4.16 -26.90
C PRO A 250 3.24 -2.68 -26.77
N MET A 251 4.03 -1.74 -27.27
CA MET A 251 3.75 -0.31 -27.17
C MET A 251 2.36 0.01 -27.74
N PRO A 252 1.50 0.72 -26.98
CA PRO A 252 0.17 1.08 -27.46
C PRO A 252 0.29 2.02 -28.64
N ARG A 253 -0.63 1.89 -29.60
CA ARG A 253 -0.76 2.87 -30.67
C ARG A 253 -1.37 4.14 -30.10
N TYR A 254 -0.65 5.26 -30.18
CA TYR A 254 -1.20 6.57 -29.82
C TYR A 254 -2.18 7.06 -30.88
N ASP A 255 -3.35 7.48 -30.42
CA ASP A 255 -4.36 8.13 -31.23
C ASP A 255 -4.95 9.35 -30.46
N PRO A 256 -5.69 10.26 -31.13
CA PRO A 256 -6.26 11.44 -30.48
C PRO A 256 -7.28 11.14 -29.36
N THR A 257 -7.95 10.00 -29.41
CA THR A 257 -8.95 9.58 -28.41
C THR A 257 -8.32 8.86 -27.21
N ASN A 258 -7.06 8.44 -27.34
CA ASN A 258 -6.33 7.62 -26.37
C ASN A 258 -7.13 6.35 -26.03
N GLU A 259 -7.61 5.64 -27.04
CA GLU A 259 -8.38 4.41 -26.85
C GLU A 259 -7.53 3.32 -26.22
N ASN A 260 -6.27 3.21 -26.64
CA ASN A 260 -5.30 2.20 -26.19
C ASN A 260 -4.57 2.57 -24.88
N ARG A 261 -5.31 3.10 -23.90
CA ARG A 261 -4.74 3.52 -22.60
C ARG A 261 -4.92 2.48 -21.50
N HIS A 262 -5.76 1.48 -21.74
CA HIS A 262 -6.32 0.63 -20.72
C HIS A 262 -5.24 -0.28 -20.10
N GLY A 263 -4.46 -1.00 -20.92
CA GLY A 263 -3.40 -1.88 -20.44
C GLY A 263 -2.29 -1.15 -19.66
N THR A 264 -1.97 0.09 -20.05
CA THR A 264 -1.01 0.94 -19.30
C THR A 264 -1.54 1.34 -17.92
N ARG A 265 -2.85 1.58 -17.79
CA ARG A 265 -3.48 1.86 -16.49
C ARG A 265 -3.45 0.63 -15.59
N CYS A 266 -3.84 -0.52 -16.12
CA CYS A 266 -3.81 -1.79 -15.40
C CYS A 266 -2.40 -2.17 -14.94
N ALA A 267 -1.38 -1.97 -15.79
CA ALA A 267 0.02 -2.26 -15.44
C ALA A 267 0.52 -1.44 -14.23
N GLY A 268 0.11 -0.17 -14.13
CA GLY A 268 0.48 0.69 -13.00
C GLY A 268 -0.12 0.23 -11.67
N GLU A 269 -1.34 -0.30 -11.68
CA GLU A 269 -1.98 -0.84 -10.47
C GLU A 269 -1.21 -2.02 -9.89
N VAL A 270 -0.66 -2.87 -10.76
CA VAL A 270 0.16 -4.01 -10.37
C VAL A 270 1.55 -3.56 -9.92
N SER A 271 2.28 -2.84 -10.79
CA SER A 271 3.75 -2.75 -10.70
C SER A 271 4.32 -1.37 -11.00
N ALA A 272 3.56 -0.28 -10.82
CA ALA A 272 4.16 1.05 -10.75
C ALA A 272 5.28 1.09 -9.69
N SER A 273 6.37 1.76 -10.03
CA SER A 273 7.63 1.72 -9.28
C SER A 273 7.55 2.61 -8.05
N ALA A 274 7.79 2.05 -6.87
CA ALA A 274 7.83 2.85 -5.66
C ALA A 274 9.11 3.70 -5.53
N ASN A 275 8.98 4.82 -4.83
CA ASN A 275 10.05 5.73 -4.42
C ASN A 275 10.83 6.36 -5.57
N ASN A 276 10.17 6.62 -6.70
CA ASN A 276 10.79 7.22 -7.89
C ASN A 276 10.34 8.68 -8.12
N SER A 277 9.50 9.24 -7.24
CA SER A 277 8.91 10.58 -7.36
C SER A 277 8.02 10.79 -8.59
N ASN A 278 7.52 9.72 -9.19
CA ASN A 278 6.53 9.73 -10.27
C ASN A 278 5.22 9.14 -9.75
N CYS A 279 4.11 9.56 -10.35
CA CYS A 279 2.76 9.01 -10.15
C CYS A 279 2.53 8.27 -8.81
N VAL A 280 2.49 6.94 -8.84
CA VAL A 280 1.83 6.08 -7.87
C VAL A 280 2.74 4.94 -7.39
N VAL A 281 2.23 4.10 -6.50
CA VAL A 281 2.87 2.84 -6.10
C VAL A 281 1.99 1.67 -6.51
N GLY A 282 2.54 0.72 -7.26
CA GLY A 282 1.84 -0.53 -7.59
C GLY A 282 1.68 -1.42 -6.36
N VAL A 283 0.63 -2.26 -6.32
CA VAL A 283 0.44 -3.22 -5.22
C VAL A 283 1.67 -4.12 -5.03
N ALA A 284 2.27 -4.54 -6.13
CA ALA A 284 3.47 -5.34 -6.25
C ALA A 284 4.58 -4.53 -6.96
N PHE A 285 4.97 -3.39 -6.37
CA PHE A 285 5.90 -2.42 -6.95
C PHE A 285 7.34 -2.92 -7.24
N ASN A 286 7.68 -4.19 -6.95
CA ASN A 286 8.94 -4.84 -7.32
C ASN A 286 8.75 -6.12 -8.17
N SER A 287 7.53 -6.44 -8.63
CA SER A 287 7.32 -7.53 -9.59
C SER A 287 7.72 -7.10 -11.00
N GLY A 288 8.04 -8.08 -11.86
CA GLY A 288 8.15 -7.85 -13.29
C GLY A 288 6.76 -7.63 -13.90
N ILE A 289 6.64 -6.67 -14.82
CA ILE A 289 5.38 -6.35 -15.50
C ILE A 289 5.58 -6.32 -17.02
N GLY A 290 4.80 -7.13 -17.72
CA GLY A 290 4.72 -7.11 -19.17
C GLY A 290 3.32 -6.77 -19.68
N GLY A 291 3.19 -6.72 -21.00
CA GLY A 291 1.91 -6.54 -21.66
C GLY A 291 1.85 -7.30 -22.97
N VAL A 292 0.71 -7.92 -23.22
CA VAL A 292 0.40 -8.52 -24.51
C VAL A 292 -0.63 -7.65 -25.21
N ARG A 293 -0.21 -6.95 -26.27
CA ARG A 293 -1.09 -6.14 -27.11
C ARG A 293 -1.88 -7.06 -28.03
N MET A 294 -3.18 -7.22 -27.73
CA MET A 294 -4.08 -8.13 -28.46
C MET A 294 -5.47 -7.55 -28.72
N LEU A 295 -5.88 -6.47 -28.03
CA LEU A 295 -7.19 -5.82 -28.22
C LEU A 295 -7.20 -4.68 -29.25
N ASP A 296 -6.06 -4.17 -29.70
CA ASP A 296 -5.99 -3.10 -30.72
C ASP A 296 -6.03 -3.69 -32.13
N GLY A 297 -7.09 -4.46 -32.42
CA GLY A 297 -7.31 -5.14 -33.69
C GLY A 297 -8.44 -6.17 -33.63
N GLU A 298 -8.60 -6.95 -34.70
CA GLU A 298 -9.59 -8.04 -34.72
C GLU A 298 -9.19 -9.16 -33.75
N VAL A 299 -10.10 -9.50 -32.83
CA VAL A 299 -9.92 -10.58 -31.85
C VAL A 299 -10.70 -11.81 -32.31
N PHE A 300 -10.00 -12.95 -32.40
CA PHE A 300 -10.56 -14.25 -32.72
C PHE A 300 -9.82 -15.35 -31.93
N ASP A 301 -10.38 -16.56 -31.88
CA ASP A 301 -9.91 -17.67 -31.03
C ASP A 301 -8.39 -17.90 -31.02
N ALA A 302 -7.72 -17.79 -32.18
CA ALA A 302 -6.27 -17.97 -32.25
C ALA A 302 -5.46 -16.80 -31.66
N VAL A 303 -5.96 -15.56 -31.71
CA VAL A 303 -5.36 -14.40 -31.03
C VAL A 303 -5.44 -14.60 -29.53
N GLU A 304 -6.63 -14.92 -29.02
CA GLU A 304 -6.84 -15.20 -27.59
C GLU A 304 -5.96 -16.34 -27.10
N ALA A 305 -5.91 -17.46 -27.82
CA ALA A 305 -5.08 -18.60 -27.49
C ALA A 305 -3.58 -18.27 -27.46
N THR A 306 -3.11 -17.47 -28.43
CA THR A 306 -1.71 -17.04 -28.48
C THR A 306 -1.37 -16.17 -27.28
N SER A 307 -2.24 -15.22 -26.94
CA SER A 307 -2.06 -14.34 -25.78
C SER A 307 -2.07 -15.11 -24.45
N LEU A 308 -3.04 -16.01 -24.27
CA LEU A 308 -3.20 -16.82 -23.06
C LEU A 308 -2.07 -17.83 -22.83
N SER A 309 -1.44 -18.30 -23.90
CA SER A 309 -0.35 -19.28 -23.84
C SER A 309 1.05 -18.65 -23.93
N PHE A 310 1.12 -17.32 -24.12
CA PHE A 310 2.38 -16.61 -24.30
C PHE A 310 3.29 -16.80 -23.08
N ASN A 311 4.49 -17.31 -23.33
CA ASN A 311 5.57 -17.52 -22.35
C ASN A 311 5.15 -18.03 -20.95
N LYS A 312 4.25 -19.04 -20.91
CA LYS A 312 3.72 -19.66 -19.68
C LYS A 312 4.75 -20.26 -18.71
N THR A 313 6.00 -20.41 -19.14
CA THR A 313 7.10 -20.87 -18.29
C THR A 313 7.77 -19.73 -17.52
N HIS A 314 7.64 -18.50 -18.01
CA HIS A 314 8.23 -17.29 -17.42
C HIS A 314 7.20 -16.46 -16.66
N ILE A 315 6.01 -16.27 -17.25
CA ILE A 315 4.93 -15.50 -16.65
C ILE A 315 4.25 -16.32 -15.55
N ASP A 316 4.04 -15.71 -14.38
CA ASP A 316 3.29 -16.31 -13.29
C ASP A 316 1.79 -16.00 -13.38
N ILE A 317 1.46 -14.73 -13.63
CA ILE A 317 0.10 -14.20 -13.52
C ILE A 317 -0.29 -13.49 -14.81
N TYR A 318 -1.44 -13.86 -15.35
CA TYR A 318 -2.08 -13.22 -16.49
C TYR A 318 -3.29 -12.44 -15.97
N SER A 319 -3.32 -11.13 -16.19
CA SER A 319 -4.47 -10.29 -15.84
C SER A 319 -5.20 -9.89 -17.12
N ALA A 320 -6.51 -10.13 -17.16
CA ALA A 320 -7.35 -9.82 -18.31
C ALA A 320 -8.71 -9.26 -17.84
N SER A 321 -9.24 -8.35 -18.63
CA SER A 321 -10.49 -7.64 -18.33
C SER A 321 -11.42 -7.54 -19.55
N TRP A 322 -11.26 -8.47 -20.49
CA TRP A 322 -12.06 -8.59 -21.72
C TRP A 322 -12.90 -9.88 -21.68
N GLY A 323 -13.93 -9.91 -22.52
CA GLY A 323 -14.90 -10.99 -22.61
C GLY A 323 -15.93 -10.67 -23.70
N PRO A 324 -17.05 -11.39 -23.76
CA PRO A 324 -18.18 -11.05 -24.63
C PRO A 324 -18.75 -9.67 -24.31
N ASP A 325 -19.60 -9.14 -25.19
CA ASP A 325 -20.27 -7.85 -24.94
C ASP A 325 -21.16 -7.92 -23.68
N ASP A 326 -20.93 -6.99 -22.76
CA ASP A 326 -21.62 -6.82 -21.47
C ASP A 326 -23.03 -6.19 -21.61
N ASP A 327 -23.81 -6.62 -22.60
CA ASP A 327 -25.06 -5.98 -23.02
C ASP A 327 -26.32 -6.60 -22.39
N GLY A 328 -26.16 -7.61 -21.52
CA GLY A 328 -27.26 -8.34 -20.90
C GLY A 328 -27.92 -9.36 -21.82
N LYS A 329 -27.34 -9.66 -22.98
CA LYS A 329 -27.94 -10.54 -24.01
C LYS A 329 -27.00 -11.63 -24.48
N VAL A 330 -25.71 -11.36 -24.59
CA VAL A 330 -24.74 -12.31 -25.16
C VAL A 330 -24.53 -13.50 -24.22
N VAL A 331 -24.27 -14.67 -24.80
CA VAL A 331 -23.78 -15.86 -24.10
C VAL A 331 -22.68 -16.41 -24.99
N ASP A 332 -21.44 -16.24 -24.57
CA ASP A 332 -20.27 -16.64 -25.35
C ASP A 332 -19.06 -16.88 -24.43
N GLY A 333 -18.02 -17.52 -24.93
CA GLY A 333 -16.85 -17.87 -24.14
C GLY A 333 -15.68 -18.28 -25.00
N PRO A 334 -14.61 -18.83 -24.38
CA PRO A 334 -13.41 -19.21 -25.10
C PRO A 334 -13.72 -20.20 -26.22
N GLY A 335 -13.18 -19.92 -27.40
CA GLY A 335 -13.15 -20.87 -28.50
C GLY A 335 -12.30 -22.10 -28.17
N ARG A 336 -12.13 -22.99 -29.15
CA ARG A 336 -11.45 -24.28 -28.91
C ARG A 336 -9.98 -24.09 -28.58
N LEU A 337 -9.34 -23.11 -29.22
CA LEU A 337 -7.92 -22.83 -29.03
C LEU A 337 -7.69 -22.09 -27.71
N ALA A 338 -8.50 -21.07 -27.39
CA ALA A 338 -8.43 -20.35 -26.13
C ALA A 338 -8.69 -21.29 -24.93
N TRP A 339 -9.68 -22.18 -25.05
CA TRP A 339 -9.91 -23.22 -24.04
C TRP A 339 -8.69 -24.14 -23.86
N LYS A 340 -8.06 -24.53 -24.97
CA LYS A 340 -6.84 -25.35 -24.92
C LYS A 340 -5.67 -24.59 -24.27
N ALA A 341 -5.55 -23.29 -24.53
CA ALA A 341 -4.54 -22.44 -23.91
C ALA A 341 -4.74 -22.35 -22.39
N PHE A 342 -5.98 -22.22 -21.90
CA PHE A 342 -6.26 -22.32 -20.46
C PHE A 342 -5.85 -23.68 -19.88
N GLU A 343 -6.24 -24.78 -20.54
CA GLU A 343 -5.92 -26.14 -20.09
C GLU A 343 -4.40 -26.37 -20.02
N ASP A 344 -3.66 -25.93 -21.02
CA ASP A 344 -2.20 -26.05 -21.07
C ASP A 344 -1.51 -25.07 -20.13
N GLY A 345 -2.13 -23.91 -19.86
CA GLY A 345 -1.68 -22.92 -18.90
C GLY A 345 -1.73 -23.44 -17.48
N ILE A 346 -2.85 -24.03 -17.05
CA ILE A 346 -3.03 -24.58 -15.70
C ILE A 346 -2.31 -25.92 -15.47
N LYS A 347 -1.98 -26.65 -16.54
CA LYS A 347 -1.21 -27.91 -16.46
C LYS A 347 0.29 -27.70 -16.47
N ASP A 348 0.81 -26.89 -17.40
CA ASP A 348 2.25 -26.81 -17.64
C ASP A 348 2.88 -25.50 -17.15
N GLY A 349 2.07 -24.45 -17.00
CA GLY A 349 2.55 -23.12 -16.61
C GLY A 349 3.26 -23.12 -15.26
N ARG A 350 4.20 -22.18 -15.08
CA ARG A 350 4.98 -22.05 -13.83
C ARG A 350 5.66 -23.35 -13.38
N GLY A 351 6.16 -24.14 -14.35
CA GLY A 351 6.81 -25.42 -14.10
C GLY A 351 5.86 -26.49 -13.54
N GLY A 352 4.62 -26.54 -14.04
CA GLY A 352 3.60 -27.51 -13.63
C GLY A 352 2.75 -27.11 -12.42
N LYS A 353 2.97 -25.91 -11.86
CA LYS A 353 2.11 -25.36 -10.78
C LYS A 353 0.81 -24.75 -11.33
N GLY A 354 0.80 -24.46 -12.63
CA GLY A 354 -0.30 -23.83 -13.36
C GLY A 354 -0.22 -22.32 -13.33
N SER A 355 -0.38 -21.72 -14.50
CA SER A 355 -0.55 -20.28 -14.71
C SER A 355 -1.75 -19.77 -13.92
N ILE A 356 -1.68 -18.54 -13.43
CA ILE A 356 -2.79 -17.92 -12.70
C ILE A 356 -3.44 -16.89 -13.61
N PHE A 357 -4.68 -17.15 -14.00
CA PHE A 357 -5.47 -16.24 -14.82
C PHE A 357 -6.42 -15.44 -13.92
N VAL A 358 -6.17 -14.15 -13.75
CA VAL A 358 -7.04 -13.23 -13.00
C VAL A 358 -7.94 -12.51 -13.98
N TRP A 359 -9.25 -12.56 -13.76
CA TRP A 359 -10.23 -12.08 -14.72
C TRP A 359 -11.22 -11.09 -14.08
N ALA A 360 -11.52 -9.99 -14.76
CA ALA A 360 -12.61 -9.11 -14.35
C ALA A 360 -13.97 -9.79 -14.56
N SER A 361 -14.93 -9.54 -13.68
CA SER A 361 -16.26 -10.17 -13.77
C SER A 361 -17.24 -9.49 -14.75
N GLY A 362 -16.81 -8.51 -15.55
CA GLY A 362 -17.68 -7.79 -16.51
C GLY A 362 -18.29 -6.49 -15.97
N ASN A 363 -18.79 -5.64 -16.88
CA ASN A 363 -19.31 -4.29 -16.63
C ASN A 363 -20.81 -4.12 -17.01
N GLY A 364 -21.52 -5.23 -17.24
CA GLY A 364 -22.91 -5.28 -17.71
C GLY A 364 -23.98 -5.09 -16.64
N GLY A 365 -23.63 -4.67 -15.43
CA GLY A 365 -24.54 -4.58 -14.29
C GLY A 365 -25.79 -3.73 -14.52
N SER A 366 -25.67 -2.63 -15.28
CA SER A 366 -26.82 -1.77 -15.63
C SER A 366 -27.69 -2.33 -16.75
N ALA A 367 -27.13 -3.26 -17.54
CA ALA A 367 -27.89 -4.07 -18.49
C ALA A 367 -28.52 -5.30 -17.83
N MET A 368 -28.35 -5.47 -16.50
CA MET A 368 -28.72 -6.67 -15.75
C MET A 368 -28.12 -7.93 -16.37
N ASP A 369 -26.85 -7.85 -16.77
CA ASP A 369 -26.11 -9.02 -17.25
C ASP A 369 -25.72 -9.96 -16.10
N SER A 370 -25.30 -11.15 -16.46
CA SER A 370 -24.75 -12.13 -15.54
C SER A 370 -23.49 -12.73 -16.10
N CYS A 371 -22.40 -12.59 -15.35
CA CYS A 371 -21.10 -13.12 -15.69
C CYS A 371 -21.04 -14.66 -15.83
N ASN A 372 -22.05 -15.40 -15.39
CA ASN A 372 -22.17 -16.82 -15.71
C ASN A 372 -22.51 -17.10 -17.19
N CYS A 373 -22.83 -16.06 -17.97
CA CYS A 373 -23.00 -16.08 -19.43
C CYS A 373 -21.72 -15.71 -20.19
N ASP A 374 -20.68 -15.27 -19.49
CA ASP A 374 -19.33 -15.08 -20.02
C ASP A 374 -18.48 -16.32 -19.68
N GLY A 375 -18.08 -17.09 -20.69
CA GLY A 375 -17.32 -18.32 -20.51
C GLY A 375 -15.88 -18.13 -20.03
N TYR A 376 -15.32 -16.91 -20.09
CA TYR A 376 -13.99 -16.61 -19.54
C TYR A 376 -14.04 -16.50 -18.02
N THR A 377 -14.95 -15.67 -17.49
CA THR A 377 -15.15 -15.50 -16.04
C THR A 377 -15.89 -16.68 -15.39
N ASN A 378 -16.70 -17.43 -16.16
CA ASN A 378 -17.37 -18.67 -15.75
C ASN A 378 -16.47 -19.93 -15.85
N SER A 379 -15.17 -19.75 -16.14
CA SER A 379 -14.19 -20.84 -16.19
C SER A 379 -13.68 -21.20 -14.80
N ILE A 380 -13.45 -22.50 -14.54
CA ILE A 380 -12.78 -22.92 -13.29
C ILE A 380 -11.31 -22.49 -13.23
N PHE A 381 -10.72 -22.20 -14.40
CA PHE A 381 -9.30 -21.87 -14.55
C PHE A 381 -8.99 -20.40 -14.27
N THR A 382 -10.02 -19.55 -14.22
CA THR A 382 -9.89 -18.13 -13.93
C THR A 382 -10.23 -17.84 -12.48
N LEU A 383 -9.47 -16.91 -11.89
CA LEU A 383 -9.79 -16.26 -10.64
C LEU A 383 -10.64 -15.03 -10.98
N SER A 384 -11.95 -15.19 -10.95
CA SER A 384 -12.92 -14.12 -11.27
C SER A 384 -13.05 -13.13 -10.12
N ILE A 385 -12.83 -11.84 -10.43
CA ILE A 385 -12.78 -10.72 -9.48
C ILE A 385 -13.84 -9.67 -9.83
N SER A 386 -14.65 -9.35 -8.83
CA SER A 386 -15.67 -8.29 -8.89
C SER A 386 -15.16 -6.98 -8.24
N SER A 387 -16.02 -5.98 -8.18
CA SER A 387 -15.70 -4.63 -7.69
C SER A 387 -16.53 -4.20 -6.49
N THR A 388 -15.94 -3.34 -5.66
CA THR A 388 -16.72 -2.52 -4.73
C THR A 388 -16.25 -1.07 -4.76
N SER A 389 -17.15 -0.15 -4.45
CA SER A 389 -16.85 1.28 -4.43
C SER A 389 -16.05 1.69 -3.19
N GLU A 390 -15.66 2.98 -3.12
CA GLU A 390 -15.07 3.57 -1.92
C GLU A 390 -15.90 3.30 -0.67
N HIS A 391 -17.23 3.41 -0.75
CA HIS A 391 -18.12 3.24 0.38
C HIS A 391 -18.60 1.79 0.60
N GLY A 392 -18.04 0.81 -0.11
CA GLY A 392 -18.46 -0.59 0.02
C GLY A 392 -19.85 -0.86 -0.55
N THR A 393 -20.33 -0.07 -1.51
CA THR A 393 -21.61 -0.30 -2.19
C THR A 393 -21.41 -1.05 -3.50
N ARG A 394 -22.50 -1.55 -4.08
CA ARG A 394 -22.48 -2.21 -5.38
C ARG A 394 -22.30 -1.15 -6.48
N PRO A 395 -21.21 -1.19 -7.28
CA PRO A 395 -21.09 -0.29 -8.43
C PRO A 395 -22.17 -0.57 -9.48
N TRP A 396 -22.56 0.45 -10.25
CA TRP A 396 -23.65 0.35 -11.24
C TRP A 396 -23.35 -0.62 -12.39
N TYR A 397 -22.07 -0.85 -12.67
CA TYR A 397 -21.58 -1.74 -13.74
C TYR A 397 -21.36 -3.18 -13.26
N LEU A 398 -21.44 -3.48 -11.97
CA LEU A 398 -21.15 -4.82 -11.44
C LEU A 398 -22.16 -5.87 -11.93
N GLU A 399 -21.64 -6.98 -12.46
CA GLU A 399 -22.41 -8.18 -12.79
C GLU A 399 -22.49 -9.17 -11.64
N GLU A 400 -23.65 -9.82 -11.50
CA GLU A 400 -23.89 -10.81 -10.44
C GLU A 400 -23.83 -12.22 -11.01
N CYS A 401 -22.99 -13.07 -10.40
CA CYS A 401 -22.92 -14.48 -10.77
C CYS A 401 -22.30 -15.34 -9.67
N ALA A 402 -22.55 -16.65 -9.78
CA ALA A 402 -22.05 -17.63 -8.82
C ALA A 402 -20.59 -18.07 -9.10
N SER A 403 -19.98 -17.64 -10.20
CA SER A 403 -18.57 -17.90 -10.53
C SER A 403 -17.58 -16.94 -9.83
N THR A 404 -18.01 -15.72 -9.48
CA THR A 404 -17.16 -14.71 -8.81
C THR A 404 -16.57 -15.24 -7.51
N LEU A 405 -15.24 -15.24 -7.38
CA LEU A 405 -14.57 -15.76 -6.19
C LEU A 405 -14.36 -14.69 -5.12
N ALA A 406 -13.94 -13.48 -5.51
CA ALA A 406 -13.60 -12.41 -4.58
C ALA A 406 -13.80 -11.02 -5.21
N THR A 407 -13.51 -9.98 -4.43
CA THR A 407 -13.68 -8.57 -4.80
C THR A 407 -12.46 -7.75 -4.43
N THR A 408 -12.16 -6.72 -5.23
CA THR A 408 -11.27 -5.62 -4.88
C THR A 408 -11.97 -4.28 -5.06
N TYR A 409 -11.31 -3.19 -4.67
CA TYR A 409 -11.85 -1.85 -4.87
C TYR A 409 -11.78 -1.42 -6.34
N SER A 410 -12.74 -0.58 -6.75
CA SER A 410 -12.73 0.16 -8.00
C SER A 410 -13.55 1.45 -7.83
N SER A 411 -13.97 2.06 -8.94
CA SER A 411 -14.88 3.19 -9.00
C SER A 411 -16.30 2.88 -8.50
N GLY A 412 -17.03 3.91 -8.08
CA GLY A 412 -18.42 3.80 -7.62
C GLY A 412 -19.33 4.86 -8.22
N ALA A 413 -20.17 5.46 -7.38
CA ALA A 413 -20.96 6.62 -7.74
C ALA A 413 -20.07 7.82 -8.11
N TYR A 414 -20.64 8.80 -8.82
CA TYR A 414 -19.91 9.98 -9.32
C TYR A 414 -19.13 10.77 -8.25
N HIS A 415 -19.58 10.74 -6.99
CA HIS A 415 -18.95 11.45 -5.87
C HIS A 415 -17.92 10.61 -5.11
N GLU A 416 -17.78 9.32 -5.45
CA GLU A 416 -16.80 8.43 -4.85
C GLU A 416 -15.48 8.49 -5.62
N ARG A 417 -14.37 8.29 -4.91
CA ARG A 417 -13.05 8.24 -5.55
C ARG A 417 -12.94 7.03 -6.47
N GLN A 418 -12.10 7.18 -7.49
CA GLN A 418 -11.82 6.17 -8.50
C GLN A 418 -10.39 5.64 -8.34
N ILE A 419 -9.93 4.80 -9.26
CA ILE A 419 -8.59 4.24 -9.20
C ILE A 419 -7.57 5.24 -9.76
N VAL A 420 -6.50 5.41 -8.99
CA VAL A 420 -5.36 6.28 -9.31
C VAL A 420 -4.20 5.42 -9.78
N THR A 421 -3.70 5.63 -11.00
CA THR A 421 -2.66 4.78 -11.63
C THR A 421 -1.91 5.54 -12.73
N THR A 422 -0.97 4.88 -13.40
CA THR A 422 -0.30 5.36 -14.62
C THR A 422 -1.28 5.52 -15.78
N ASP A 423 -0.96 6.36 -16.75
CA ASP A 423 -1.80 6.59 -17.92
C ASP A 423 -0.94 6.81 -19.16
N LEU A 424 -1.57 6.60 -20.32
CA LEU A 424 -0.92 6.77 -21.61
C LEU A 424 -0.31 8.17 -21.76
N ARG A 425 0.78 8.27 -22.50
CA ARG A 425 1.60 9.48 -22.71
C ARG A 425 2.34 9.94 -21.46
N LYS A 426 2.81 8.99 -20.65
CA LYS A 426 3.64 9.23 -19.45
C LYS A 426 2.94 10.07 -18.39
N ARG A 427 1.64 9.86 -18.23
CA ARG A 427 0.77 10.64 -17.32
C ARG A 427 0.34 9.79 -16.14
N CYS A 428 -0.26 10.44 -15.14
CA CYS A 428 -1.02 9.76 -14.11
C CYS A 428 -2.50 10.05 -14.32
N THR A 429 -3.35 9.11 -13.98
CA THR A 429 -4.81 9.29 -13.96
C THR A 429 -5.35 9.02 -12.58
N SER A 430 -6.44 9.71 -12.22
CA SER A 430 -7.25 9.45 -11.03
C SER A 430 -8.64 8.94 -11.38
N THR A 431 -8.87 8.59 -12.65
CA THR A 431 -10.20 8.28 -13.20
C THR A 431 -10.27 6.91 -13.90
N HIS A 432 -9.51 5.92 -13.43
CA HIS A 432 -9.67 4.55 -13.90
C HIS A 432 -10.85 3.87 -13.18
N THR A 433 -11.65 3.09 -13.91
CA THR A 433 -13.01 2.67 -13.52
C THR A 433 -13.33 1.26 -14.04
N GLY A 434 -14.41 0.66 -13.54
CA GLY A 434 -14.91 -0.64 -14.00
C GLY A 434 -14.32 -1.83 -13.24
N THR A 435 -14.86 -3.03 -13.47
CA THR A 435 -14.24 -4.29 -12.98
C THR A 435 -12.85 -4.51 -13.56
N SER A 436 -12.55 -3.85 -14.67
CA SER A 436 -11.24 -3.89 -15.30
C SER A 436 -10.11 -3.28 -14.48
N ALA A 437 -10.41 -2.41 -13.51
CA ALA A 437 -9.44 -1.91 -12.52
C ALA A 437 -9.34 -2.85 -11.28
N SER A 438 -10.33 -3.70 -11.05
CA SER A 438 -10.30 -4.64 -9.94
C SER A 438 -9.37 -5.83 -10.20
N ALA A 439 -9.41 -6.40 -11.41
CA ALA A 439 -8.57 -7.56 -11.76
C ALA A 439 -7.05 -7.29 -11.64
N PRO A 440 -6.50 -6.13 -12.05
CA PRO A 440 -5.09 -5.80 -11.85
C PRO A 440 -4.71 -5.66 -10.37
N LEU A 441 -5.55 -5.01 -9.54
CA LEU A 441 -5.30 -4.96 -8.10
C LEU A 441 -5.21 -6.37 -7.50
N ALA A 442 -6.14 -7.27 -7.87
CA ALA A 442 -6.10 -8.66 -7.46
C ALA A 442 -4.84 -9.39 -7.96
N ALA A 443 -4.40 -9.15 -9.20
CA ALA A 443 -3.16 -9.71 -9.73
C ALA A 443 -1.93 -9.26 -8.92
N GLY A 444 -1.88 -7.99 -8.51
CA GLY A 444 -0.85 -7.48 -7.60
C GLY A 444 -0.89 -8.15 -6.22
N LEU A 445 -2.07 -8.35 -5.64
CA LEU A 445 -2.23 -9.06 -4.37
C LEU A 445 -1.76 -10.53 -4.46
N VAL A 446 -2.08 -11.20 -5.56
CA VAL A 446 -1.59 -12.55 -5.85
C VAL A 446 -0.07 -12.55 -6.02
N ALA A 447 0.53 -11.53 -6.64
CA ALA A 447 1.99 -11.43 -6.74
C ALA A 447 2.67 -11.33 -5.37
N LEU A 448 2.12 -10.57 -4.42
CA LEU A 448 2.62 -10.55 -3.04
C LEU A 448 2.55 -11.94 -2.39
N MET A 449 1.45 -12.67 -2.64
CA MET A 449 1.25 -14.02 -2.13
C MET A 449 2.23 -15.05 -2.74
N LEU A 450 2.52 -14.95 -4.04
CA LEU A 450 3.46 -15.84 -4.72
C LEU A 450 4.92 -15.56 -4.35
N GLU A 451 5.28 -14.31 -4.05
CA GLU A 451 6.60 -14.02 -3.48
C GLU A 451 6.77 -14.74 -2.13
N ALA A 452 5.72 -14.73 -1.29
CA ALA A 452 5.73 -15.42 -0.01
C ALA A 452 5.84 -16.95 -0.14
N ASN A 453 5.22 -17.53 -1.16
CA ASN A 453 5.35 -18.95 -1.46
C ASN A 453 5.27 -19.22 -2.98
N PRO A 454 6.43 -19.31 -3.66
CA PRO A 454 6.48 -19.61 -5.09
C PRO A 454 5.99 -21.02 -5.43
N GLY A 455 5.79 -21.90 -4.44
CA GLY A 455 5.35 -23.28 -4.60
C GLY A 455 3.83 -23.45 -4.79
N LEU A 456 3.04 -22.40 -4.57
CA LEU A 456 1.58 -22.45 -4.70
C LEU A 456 1.14 -22.76 -6.13
N THR A 457 0.17 -23.69 -6.25
CA THR A 457 -0.52 -23.98 -7.51
C THR A 457 -1.66 -22.99 -7.78
N TRP A 458 -2.21 -23.00 -8.99
CA TRP A 458 -3.37 -22.18 -9.35
C TRP A 458 -4.60 -22.44 -8.45
N ARG A 459 -4.79 -23.68 -7.97
CA ARG A 459 -5.87 -24.01 -7.01
C ARG A 459 -5.57 -23.51 -5.61
N ASP A 460 -4.31 -23.61 -5.17
CA ASP A 460 -3.90 -23.07 -3.86
C ASP A 460 -4.17 -21.56 -3.76
N VAL A 461 -3.93 -20.83 -4.85
CA VAL A 461 -4.22 -19.40 -4.98
C VAL A 461 -5.71 -19.11 -4.79
N GLN A 462 -6.59 -19.89 -5.42
CA GLN A 462 -8.04 -19.75 -5.25
C GLN A 462 -8.46 -20.07 -3.79
N TYR A 463 -7.94 -21.14 -3.20
CA TYR A 463 -8.19 -21.48 -1.79
C TYR A 463 -7.76 -20.37 -0.85
N ILE A 464 -6.52 -19.88 -0.95
CA ILE A 464 -6.04 -18.84 -0.02
C ILE A 464 -6.86 -17.56 -0.20
N THR A 465 -7.19 -17.19 -1.44
CA THR A 465 -8.02 -16.02 -1.72
C THR A 465 -9.37 -16.12 -1.00
N LEU A 466 -10.12 -17.21 -1.20
CA LEU A 466 -11.44 -17.36 -0.56
C LEU A 466 -11.38 -17.46 0.97
N LEU A 467 -10.32 -18.06 1.51
CA LEU A 467 -10.16 -18.27 2.96
C LEU A 467 -9.80 -16.98 3.71
N THR A 468 -9.21 -16.02 3.02
CA THR A 468 -8.67 -14.79 3.62
C THR A 468 -9.47 -13.54 3.30
N SER A 469 -10.40 -13.63 2.34
CA SER A 469 -11.34 -12.56 2.00
C SER A 469 -12.17 -12.10 3.20
N ILE A 470 -12.39 -10.79 3.28
CA ILE A 470 -13.09 -10.12 4.38
C ILE A 470 -14.51 -9.77 3.90
N THR A 471 -15.53 -10.06 4.72
CA THR A 471 -16.95 -9.82 4.37
C THR A 471 -17.42 -8.37 4.62
N GLU A 472 -16.49 -7.46 4.87
CA GLU A 472 -16.68 -6.04 5.10
C GLU A 472 -15.81 -5.27 4.07
N PRO A 473 -16.18 -4.03 3.67
CA PRO A 473 -17.17 -3.12 4.25
C PRO A 473 -18.59 -3.16 3.63
N PHE A 474 -18.94 -4.20 2.90
CA PHE A 474 -20.12 -4.22 2.03
C PHE A 474 -21.45 -3.80 2.70
N GLN A 475 -22.19 -2.89 2.06
CA GLN A 475 -23.49 -2.39 2.54
C GLN A 475 -24.68 -3.20 1.99
N ASP A 476 -24.67 -3.50 0.69
CA ASP A 476 -25.78 -4.18 0.00
C ASP A 476 -25.66 -5.71 0.04
N GLY A 477 -24.83 -6.21 0.96
CA GLY A 477 -24.32 -7.59 1.01
C GLY A 477 -25.41 -8.61 1.34
N GLU A 478 -26.02 -9.17 0.30
CA GLU A 478 -26.81 -10.39 0.39
C GLU A 478 -25.84 -11.59 0.46
N TRP A 479 -25.65 -12.09 1.67
CA TRP A 479 -24.74 -13.19 1.97
C TRP A 479 -25.52 -14.50 2.09
N LEU A 480 -25.21 -15.43 1.21
CA LEU A 480 -25.48 -16.85 1.42
C LEU A 480 -24.45 -17.38 2.43
N THR A 481 -24.87 -18.14 3.43
CA THR A 481 -23.95 -18.91 4.27
C THR A 481 -24.03 -20.36 3.83
N ASN A 482 -22.92 -20.90 3.32
CA ASN A 482 -22.87 -22.28 2.84
C ASN A 482 -22.77 -23.28 4.01
N ALA A 483 -22.83 -24.58 3.74
CA ALA A 483 -22.83 -25.61 4.78
C ALA A 483 -21.49 -25.76 5.53
N LYS A 484 -20.47 -25.01 5.12
CA LYS A 484 -19.18 -24.87 5.81
C LYS A 484 -19.05 -23.54 6.55
N ASN A 485 -20.19 -22.87 6.80
CA ASN A 485 -20.31 -21.60 7.51
C ASN A 485 -19.53 -20.45 6.85
N ARG A 486 -19.31 -20.52 5.53
CA ARG A 486 -18.68 -19.44 4.78
C ARG A 486 -19.73 -18.55 4.17
N LYS A 487 -19.57 -17.24 4.36
CA LYS A 487 -20.39 -16.23 3.69
C LYS A 487 -19.89 -16.04 2.28
N VAL A 488 -20.80 -16.07 1.32
CA VAL A 488 -20.54 -15.85 -0.10
C VAL A 488 -21.70 -15.06 -0.72
N SER A 489 -21.41 -14.20 -1.68
CA SER A 489 -22.39 -13.33 -2.36
C SER A 489 -22.26 -13.47 -3.87
N LEU A 490 -23.36 -13.32 -4.61
CA LEU A 490 -23.33 -13.21 -6.08
C LEU A 490 -22.66 -11.91 -6.54
N LYS A 491 -22.65 -10.88 -5.70
CA LYS A 491 -22.03 -9.58 -6.00
C LYS A 491 -20.54 -9.60 -5.72
N TYR A 492 -20.16 -10.14 -4.56
CA TYR A 492 -18.83 -9.94 -3.99
C TYR A 492 -17.99 -11.22 -3.84
N GLY A 493 -18.50 -12.37 -4.28
CA GLY A 493 -17.88 -13.66 -3.99
C GLY A 493 -17.73 -13.89 -2.48
N TYR A 494 -16.57 -14.35 -2.04
CA TYR A 494 -16.23 -14.53 -0.62
C TYR A 494 -15.86 -13.23 0.10
N GLY A 495 -15.76 -12.10 -0.62
CA GLY A 495 -15.52 -10.78 -0.05
C GLY A 495 -14.26 -10.08 -0.56
N LEU A 496 -13.86 -9.03 0.16
CA LEU A 496 -12.75 -8.16 -0.20
C LEU A 496 -11.42 -8.87 0.03
N MET A 497 -10.55 -8.92 -0.97
CA MET A 497 -9.23 -9.55 -0.86
C MET A 497 -8.35 -8.86 0.19
N ASN A 498 -7.53 -9.65 0.89
CA ASN A 498 -6.74 -9.22 2.04
C ASN A 498 -5.27 -9.63 1.87
N ALA A 499 -4.42 -8.71 1.43
CA ALA A 499 -3.01 -8.97 1.12
C ALA A 499 -2.26 -9.64 2.27
N THR A 500 -2.43 -9.10 3.48
CA THR A 500 -1.76 -9.60 4.68
C THR A 500 -2.22 -11.01 5.03
N GLY A 501 -3.54 -11.26 4.96
CA GLY A 501 -4.09 -12.60 5.19
C GLY A 501 -3.59 -13.61 4.17
N MET A 502 -3.56 -13.23 2.88
CA MET A 502 -3.07 -14.06 1.79
C MET A 502 -1.59 -14.45 1.98
N VAL A 503 -0.73 -13.48 2.29
CA VAL A 503 0.70 -13.71 2.57
C VAL A 503 0.89 -14.61 3.79
N ASP A 504 0.18 -14.35 4.89
CA ASP A 504 0.30 -15.16 6.12
C ASP A 504 -0.15 -16.61 5.90
N TYR A 505 -1.22 -16.83 5.13
CA TYR A 505 -1.65 -18.16 4.73
C TYR A 505 -0.60 -18.83 3.84
N ALA A 506 -0.08 -18.13 2.82
CA ALA A 506 0.90 -18.67 1.87
C ALA A 506 2.15 -19.22 2.57
N LEU A 507 2.65 -18.55 3.61
CA LEU A 507 3.83 -18.97 4.38
C LEU A 507 3.62 -20.31 5.10
N ARG A 508 2.38 -20.59 5.53
CA ARG A 508 2.03 -21.79 6.29
C ARG A 508 1.30 -22.81 5.43
N TRP A 509 0.99 -22.50 4.18
CA TRP A 509 0.20 -23.36 3.31
C TRP A 509 0.95 -24.64 2.92
N THR A 510 0.19 -25.73 2.87
CA THR A 510 0.56 -26.97 2.21
C THR A 510 -0.33 -27.14 1.00
N ASN A 511 0.27 -27.39 -0.17
CA ASN A 511 -0.48 -27.47 -1.41
C ASN A 511 -1.63 -28.49 -1.31
N VAL A 512 -2.76 -28.14 -1.91
CA VAL A 512 -3.95 -28.97 -1.92
C VAL A 512 -3.68 -30.32 -2.61
N PRO A 513 -4.41 -31.38 -2.23
CA PRO A 513 -4.35 -32.68 -2.89
C PRO A 513 -4.70 -32.61 -4.39
N GLU A 514 -4.43 -33.71 -5.09
CA GLU A 514 -4.79 -33.89 -6.50
C GLU A 514 -6.26 -33.54 -6.77
N LYS A 515 -6.51 -32.87 -7.89
CA LYS A 515 -7.85 -32.51 -8.36
C LYS A 515 -8.53 -33.75 -8.94
N HIS A 516 -9.74 -34.05 -8.47
CA HIS A 516 -10.62 -35.06 -9.06
C HIS A 516 -11.86 -34.40 -9.67
N THR A 517 -12.46 -35.09 -10.65
CA THR A 517 -13.70 -34.64 -11.32
C THR A 517 -14.71 -35.77 -11.39
N CYS A 518 -15.81 -35.64 -10.64
CA CYS A 518 -16.92 -36.56 -10.62
C CYS A 518 -18.08 -36.01 -11.47
N THR A 519 -18.58 -36.78 -12.44
CA THR A 519 -19.64 -36.32 -13.36
C THR A 519 -20.85 -37.24 -13.31
N MET A 520 -22.04 -36.65 -13.22
CA MET A 520 -23.32 -37.35 -13.25
C MET A 520 -24.24 -36.72 -14.27
N ASN A 521 -24.92 -37.54 -15.05
CA ASN A 521 -25.92 -37.09 -16.03
C ASN A 521 -27.32 -37.34 -15.48
N SER A 522 -28.25 -36.42 -15.72
CA SER A 522 -29.65 -36.71 -15.44
C SER A 522 -30.15 -37.79 -16.40
N PRO A 523 -30.89 -38.81 -15.92
CA PRO A 523 -31.55 -39.77 -16.80
C PRO A 523 -32.72 -39.15 -17.57
N LYS A 524 -33.22 -37.98 -17.14
CA LYS A 524 -34.31 -37.27 -17.82
C LYS A 524 -33.76 -36.47 -18.98
N ILE A 525 -34.25 -36.77 -20.18
CA ILE A 525 -33.86 -36.11 -21.42
C ILE A 525 -35.09 -35.61 -22.16
N ASN A 526 -34.92 -34.56 -22.97
CA ASN A 526 -35.97 -33.97 -23.83
C ASN A 526 -37.28 -33.63 -23.09
N ILE A 527 -37.16 -33.04 -21.90
CA ILE A 527 -38.30 -32.66 -21.07
C ILE A 527 -38.90 -31.34 -21.56
N GLN A 528 -40.20 -31.33 -21.81
CA GLN A 528 -40.96 -30.11 -22.10
C GLN A 528 -41.29 -29.39 -20.79
N ILE A 529 -40.84 -28.15 -20.66
CA ILE A 529 -41.16 -27.27 -19.53
C ILE A 529 -42.45 -26.53 -19.90
N THR A 530 -43.57 -26.99 -19.36
CA THR A 530 -44.91 -26.45 -19.60
C THR A 530 -45.46 -25.60 -18.45
N ASN A 531 -44.80 -25.66 -17.28
CA ASN A 531 -45.18 -24.95 -16.05
C ASN A 531 -44.12 -23.89 -15.72
N ALA A 532 -44.51 -22.84 -15.01
CA ALA A 532 -43.62 -21.72 -14.66
C ALA A 532 -42.39 -22.13 -13.85
N HIS A 533 -42.50 -23.26 -13.14
CA HIS A 533 -41.44 -23.87 -12.36
C HIS A 533 -41.23 -25.31 -12.81
N TYR A 534 -39.96 -25.68 -13.01
CA TYR A 534 -39.53 -27.04 -13.28
C TYR A 534 -38.43 -27.46 -12.30
N GLU A 535 -38.50 -28.71 -11.85
CA GLU A 535 -37.54 -29.30 -10.93
C GLU A 535 -37.03 -30.66 -11.43
N ASP A 536 -35.73 -30.88 -11.31
CA ASP A 536 -35.11 -32.19 -11.46
C ASP A 536 -34.07 -32.44 -10.36
N SER A 537 -33.66 -33.70 -10.19
CA SER A 537 -32.65 -34.05 -9.20
C SER A 537 -31.70 -35.16 -9.67
N ILE A 538 -30.47 -35.09 -9.16
CA ILE A 538 -29.43 -36.11 -9.32
C ILE A 538 -28.97 -36.51 -7.92
N THR A 539 -28.97 -37.80 -7.62
CA THR A 539 -28.36 -38.35 -6.41
C THR A 539 -26.97 -38.90 -6.75
N THR A 540 -25.96 -38.52 -5.96
CA THR A 540 -24.57 -38.98 -6.13
C THR A 540 -23.95 -39.29 -4.77
N ASP A 541 -22.97 -40.17 -4.73
CA ASP A 541 -22.12 -40.42 -3.56
C ASP A 541 -20.75 -39.72 -3.66
N GLY A 542 -20.58 -38.82 -4.63
CA GLY A 542 -19.30 -38.18 -4.92
C GLY A 542 -18.32 -39.09 -5.67
N CYS A 543 -18.81 -40.06 -6.44
CA CYS A 543 -18.01 -41.07 -7.15
C CYS A 543 -17.15 -41.91 -6.21
N LYS A 544 -17.72 -42.28 -5.06
CA LYS A 544 -17.02 -42.94 -3.96
C LYS A 544 -16.36 -44.25 -4.40
N GLY A 545 -15.09 -44.44 -4.03
CA GLY A 545 -14.33 -45.65 -4.36
C GLY A 545 -13.76 -45.69 -5.78
N SER A 546 -14.02 -44.68 -6.61
CA SER A 546 -13.39 -44.52 -7.93
C SER A 546 -12.11 -43.66 -7.86
N SER A 547 -11.37 -43.56 -8.96
CA SER A 547 -10.25 -42.62 -9.11
C SER A 547 -10.69 -41.15 -9.15
N ASN A 548 -11.99 -40.90 -9.30
CA ASN A 548 -12.60 -39.57 -9.42
C ASN A 548 -13.41 -39.18 -8.17
N GLU A 549 -13.14 -39.83 -7.03
CA GLU A 549 -13.83 -39.57 -5.78
C GLU A 549 -13.60 -38.12 -5.29
N VAL A 550 -14.70 -37.42 -5.00
CA VAL A 550 -14.69 -36.04 -4.47
C VAL A 550 -15.46 -36.01 -3.15
N ASN A 551 -14.78 -35.65 -2.07
CA ASN A 551 -15.37 -35.50 -0.73
C ASN A 551 -15.41 -34.04 -0.26
N TYR A 552 -14.57 -33.18 -0.84
CA TYR A 552 -14.47 -31.75 -0.53
C TYR A 552 -14.55 -30.98 -1.85
N LEU A 553 -15.63 -30.24 -2.05
CA LEU A 553 -15.86 -29.48 -3.28
C LEU A 553 -14.92 -28.29 -3.45
N GLU A 554 -14.62 -27.97 -4.70
CA GLU A 554 -14.02 -26.72 -5.15
C GLU A 554 -15.04 -26.02 -6.06
N HIS A 555 -15.05 -26.39 -7.34
CA HIS A 555 -15.96 -25.88 -8.35
C HIS A 555 -17.11 -26.86 -8.60
N VAL A 556 -18.32 -26.33 -8.78
CA VAL A 556 -19.48 -27.10 -9.26
C VAL A 556 -19.95 -26.52 -10.58
N GLN A 557 -19.95 -27.33 -11.64
CA GLN A 557 -20.52 -26.94 -12.92
C GLN A 557 -21.82 -27.69 -13.19
N VAL A 558 -22.85 -26.97 -13.62
CA VAL A 558 -24.13 -27.52 -14.08
C VAL A 558 -24.19 -27.30 -15.58
N LYS A 559 -23.91 -28.37 -16.34
CA LYS A 559 -23.95 -28.30 -17.81
C LYS A 559 -25.37 -28.47 -18.30
N ILE A 560 -25.91 -27.47 -18.99
CA ILE A 560 -27.32 -27.44 -19.39
C ILE A 560 -27.43 -27.29 -20.90
N THR A 561 -28.22 -28.17 -21.53
CA THR A 561 -28.76 -27.95 -22.87
C THR A 561 -30.24 -27.67 -22.76
N LEU A 562 -30.60 -26.40 -22.89
CA LEU A 562 -31.93 -25.87 -22.64
C LEU A 562 -32.32 -24.94 -23.80
N ASN A 563 -33.55 -25.04 -24.26
CA ASN A 563 -34.12 -24.13 -25.25
C ASN A 563 -35.33 -23.41 -24.64
N PHE A 564 -35.43 -22.10 -24.79
CA PHE A 564 -36.55 -21.29 -24.32
C PHE A 564 -37.07 -20.38 -25.44
N HIS A 565 -38.32 -19.93 -25.30
CA HIS A 565 -38.86 -18.95 -26.23
C HIS A 565 -38.20 -17.58 -26.08
N ARG A 566 -37.89 -17.20 -24.83
CA ARG A 566 -37.10 -16.02 -24.48
C ARG A 566 -36.07 -16.43 -23.44
N ARG A 567 -34.80 -16.48 -23.84
CA ARG A 567 -33.71 -17.02 -22.99
C ARG A 567 -33.56 -16.24 -21.68
N GLY A 568 -33.68 -14.91 -21.72
CA GLY A 568 -33.53 -14.03 -20.54
C GLY A 568 -34.57 -14.18 -19.44
N ASN A 569 -35.67 -14.89 -19.71
CA ASN A 569 -36.66 -15.20 -18.68
C ASN A 569 -36.23 -16.36 -17.79
N ALA A 570 -35.32 -17.24 -18.25
CA ALA A 570 -34.90 -18.40 -17.50
C ALA A 570 -34.08 -17.96 -16.27
N VAL A 571 -34.53 -18.37 -15.09
CA VAL A 571 -33.78 -18.26 -13.84
C VAL A 571 -33.45 -19.68 -13.39
N ILE A 572 -32.17 -19.94 -13.10
CA ILE A 572 -31.71 -21.30 -12.81
C ILE A 572 -31.03 -21.33 -11.45
N HIS A 573 -31.47 -22.26 -10.62
CA HIS A 573 -30.89 -22.53 -9.31
C HIS A 573 -30.40 -23.98 -9.21
N ILE A 574 -29.34 -24.18 -8.44
CA ILE A 574 -28.86 -25.49 -8.03
C ILE A 574 -28.75 -25.53 -6.51
N THR A 575 -29.29 -26.57 -5.89
CA THR A 575 -29.24 -26.77 -4.44
C THR A 575 -28.40 -28.00 -4.10
N SER A 576 -27.43 -27.85 -3.21
CA SER A 576 -26.57 -28.95 -2.74
C SER A 576 -27.30 -29.84 -1.74
N PRO A 577 -26.82 -31.09 -1.51
CA PRO A 577 -27.40 -31.98 -0.50
C PRO A 577 -27.39 -31.41 0.92
N SER A 578 -26.49 -30.47 1.19
CA SER A 578 -26.38 -29.80 2.49
C SER A 578 -27.34 -28.61 2.63
N GLY A 579 -28.13 -28.29 1.60
CA GLY A 579 -29.16 -27.26 1.62
C GLY A 579 -28.72 -25.88 1.12
N THR A 580 -27.46 -25.72 0.70
CA THR A 580 -26.98 -24.48 0.07
C THR A 580 -27.66 -24.31 -1.29
N LYS A 581 -28.30 -23.18 -1.54
CA LYS A 581 -28.97 -22.87 -2.83
C LYS A 581 -28.22 -21.74 -3.54
N SER A 582 -27.72 -22.03 -4.74
CA SER A 582 -26.96 -21.09 -5.58
C SER A 582 -27.78 -20.71 -6.82
N THR A 583 -27.90 -19.42 -7.11
CA THR A 583 -28.46 -18.92 -8.36
C THR A 583 -27.36 -18.88 -9.41
N ILE A 584 -27.41 -19.82 -10.35
CA ILE A 584 -26.40 -19.96 -11.40
C ILE A 584 -26.77 -19.21 -12.70
N LEU A 585 -28.03 -18.80 -12.83
CA LEU A 585 -28.45 -17.83 -13.84
C LEU A 585 -29.56 -16.95 -13.24
N PRO A 586 -29.28 -15.68 -12.91
CA PRO A 586 -30.33 -14.72 -12.59
C PRO A 586 -31.07 -14.28 -13.85
N GLN A 587 -32.18 -13.56 -13.68
CA GLN A 587 -32.97 -13.05 -14.80
C GLN A 587 -32.15 -12.03 -15.61
N ARG A 588 -32.22 -12.10 -16.95
CA ARG A 588 -31.61 -11.13 -17.87
C ARG A 588 -32.66 -10.50 -18.79
N PRO A 589 -33.32 -9.41 -18.38
CA PRO A 589 -34.45 -8.85 -19.11
C PRO A 589 -34.13 -8.40 -20.55
N ASN A 590 -32.89 -8.01 -20.82
CA ASN A 590 -32.45 -7.57 -22.14
C ASN A 590 -32.29 -8.73 -23.13
N ASP A 591 -32.08 -9.96 -22.66
CA ASP A 591 -31.98 -11.16 -23.47
C ASP A 591 -33.36 -11.62 -23.98
N ILE A 592 -33.82 -10.95 -25.04
CA ILE A 592 -35.07 -11.25 -25.74
C ILE A 592 -34.94 -12.36 -26.79
N MET A 593 -33.75 -12.98 -26.91
CA MET A 593 -33.45 -13.91 -27.98
C MET A 593 -34.24 -15.21 -27.83
N LYS A 594 -34.70 -15.73 -28.98
CA LYS A 594 -35.20 -17.11 -29.08
C LYS A 594 -34.01 -18.05 -29.10
N GLY A 595 -34.07 -19.15 -28.35
CA GLY A 595 -32.97 -20.11 -28.24
C GLY A 595 -32.70 -20.46 -26.79
N GLY A 596 -31.48 -20.90 -26.49
CA GLY A 596 -31.11 -21.16 -25.12
C GLY A 596 -29.63 -21.50 -24.97
N PHE A 597 -29.34 -22.41 -24.06
CA PHE A 597 -28.01 -22.85 -23.71
C PHE A 597 -27.73 -24.19 -24.37
N ARG A 598 -26.53 -24.40 -24.90
CA ARG A 598 -26.11 -25.65 -25.51
C ARG A 598 -24.86 -26.15 -24.82
N ASP A 599 -25.02 -27.22 -24.03
CA ASP A 599 -23.96 -27.77 -23.17
C ASP A 599 -23.22 -26.69 -22.36
N TRP A 600 -23.95 -25.65 -21.94
CA TRP A 600 -23.36 -24.51 -21.25
C TRP A 600 -23.08 -24.86 -19.80
N ALA A 601 -21.82 -24.72 -19.38
CA ALA A 601 -21.34 -25.17 -18.08
C ALA A 601 -21.43 -24.06 -17.02
N PHE A 602 -22.62 -23.77 -16.51
CA PHE A 602 -22.78 -22.77 -15.45
C PHE A 602 -21.98 -23.14 -14.21
N LEU A 603 -21.11 -22.25 -13.73
CA LEU A 603 -20.25 -22.44 -12.58
C LEU A 603 -20.88 -21.87 -11.30
N SER A 604 -20.65 -22.56 -10.19
CA SER A 604 -20.81 -22.03 -8.85
C SER A 604 -19.61 -22.38 -7.99
N VAL A 605 -19.04 -21.37 -7.32
CA VAL A 605 -18.00 -21.52 -6.28
C VAL A 605 -18.60 -21.50 -4.87
N GLN A 606 -19.91 -21.35 -4.72
CA GLN A 606 -20.58 -21.14 -3.43
C GLN A 606 -20.64 -22.39 -2.53
N PHE A 607 -20.37 -23.56 -3.11
CA PHE A 607 -20.39 -24.87 -2.44
C PHE A 607 -19.01 -25.30 -1.91
N TRP A 608 -18.02 -24.42 -1.92
CA TRP A 608 -16.64 -24.78 -1.61
C TRP A 608 -16.52 -25.50 -0.25
N GLU A 609 -15.76 -26.59 -0.25
CA GLU A 609 -15.53 -27.57 0.80
C GLU A 609 -16.74 -28.42 1.24
N GLU A 610 -17.94 -28.20 0.70
CA GLU A 610 -19.09 -29.05 1.02
C GLU A 610 -18.84 -30.51 0.60
N ASN A 611 -19.48 -31.43 1.31
CA ASN A 611 -19.51 -32.83 0.88
C ASN A 611 -20.60 -32.98 -0.19
N PRO A 612 -20.29 -33.50 -1.39
CA PRO A 612 -21.25 -33.57 -2.48
C PRO A 612 -22.23 -34.74 -2.40
N SER A 613 -22.06 -35.66 -1.46
CA SER A 613 -22.87 -36.87 -1.35
C SER A 613 -24.31 -36.53 -0.95
N GLY A 614 -25.27 -37.06 -1.71
CA GLY A 614 -26.71 -36.91 -1.50
C GLY A 614 -27.41 -36.40 -2.77
N THR A 615 -28.57 -35.78 -2.58
CA THR A 615 -29.43 -35.32 -3.68
C THR A 615 -29.18 -33.86 -3.99
N TRP A 616 -28.77 -33.60 -5.23
CA TRP A 616 -28.70 -32.27 -5.83
C TRP A 616 -30.01 -31.97 -6.55
N LYS A 617 -30.51 -30.75 -6.39
CA LYS A 617 -31.79 -30.32 -6.97
C LYS A 617 -31.58 -29.14 -7.91
N LEU A 618 -31.95 -29.32 -9.18
CA LEU A 618 -31.99 -28.30 -10.22
C LEU A 618 -33.38 -27.69 -10.27
N GLU A 619 -33.47 -26.36 -10.24
CA GLU A 619 -34.72 -25.60 -10.42
C GLU A 619 -34.56 -24.66 -11.61
N ILE A 620 -35.56 -24.65 -12.50
CA ILE A 620 -35.64 -23.75 -13.64
C ILE A 620 -36.98 -23.02 -13.57
N ASP A 621 -36.93 -21.71 -13.44
CA ASP A 621 -38.08 -20.82 -13.34
C ASP A 621 -38.20 -19.92 -14.59
N ASP A 622 -39.41 -19.67 -15.05
CA ASP A 622 -39.73 -18.69 -16.10
C ASP A 622 -40.22 -17.39 -15.45
N HIS A 623 -39.31 -16.42 -15.30
CA HIS A 623 -39.63 -15.11 -14.76
C HIS A 623 -40.03 -14.14 -15.87
N HIS A 624 -41.32 -13.79 -15.92
CA HIS A 624 -41.82 -12.70 -16.76
C HIS A 624 -41.53 -11.35 -16.10
N SER A 625 -40.95 -10.40 -16.84
CA SER A 625 -40.93 -9.00 -16.41
C SER A 625 -42.37 -8.47 -16.26
N ASN A 626 -42.65 -7.69 -15.21
CA ASN A 626 -43.95 -7.05 -14.91
C ASN A 626 -44.45 -6.02 -15.95
N SER A 627 -44.05 -6.16 -17.19
CA SER A 627 -44.51 -5.32 -18.27
C SER A 627 -45.94 -5.71 -18.67
N ALA A 628 -46.80 -4.70 -18.85
CA ALA A 628 -48.21 -4.87 -19.23
C ALA A 628 -48.41 -5.65 -20.55
N TRP A 629 -47.35 -5.88 -21.34
CA TRP A 629 -47.35 -6.71 -22.54
C TRP A 629 -47.16 -8.23 -22.27
N ALA A 630 -46.74 -8.64 -21.07
CA ALA A 630 -46.56 -10.05 -20.70
C ALA A 630 -47.89 -10.78 -20.39
N ALA A 631 -48.96 -10.05 -20.07
CA ALA A 631 -50.27 -10.61 -19.71
C ALA A 631 -50.95 -11.39 -20.85
N ASN A 632 -50.48 -11.24 -22.10
CA ASN A 632 -51.01 -11.93 -23.29
C ASN A 632 -49.98 -12.85 -23.99
N SER A 633 -48.81 -13.10 -23.38
CA SER A 633 -47.85 -14.03 -23.96
C SER A 633 -48.27 -15.48 -23.66
N PRO A 634 -48.42 -16.37 -24.66
CA PRO A 634 -48.83 -17.74 -24.41
C PRO A 634 -47.81 -18.45 -23.50
N LEU A 635 -48.33 -19.05 -22.42
CA LEU A 635 -47.62 -19.87 -21.44
C LEU A 635 -46.55 -20.76 -22.09
N LEU A 636 -45.33 -20.66 -21.54
CA LEU A 636 -44.28 -21.69 -21.43
C LEU A 636 -44.10 -22.66 -22.60
N LYS A 637 -43.03 -22.43 -23.36
CA LYS A 637 -42.45 -23.42 -24.27
C LYS A 637 -40.93 -23.42 -24.12
N GLY A 638 -40.45 -24.15 -23.13
CA GLY A 638 -39.04 -24.50 -22.99
C GLY A 638 -38.83 -26.00 -23.18
N THR A 639 -37.65 -26.41 -23.65
CA THR A 639 -37.27 -27.82 -23.70
C THR A 639 -35.90 -27.99 -23.04
N LEU A 640 -35.87 -28.71 -21.93
CA LEU A 640 -34.62 -29.18 -21.32
C LEU A 640 -34.20 -30.47 -22.03
N THR A 641 -33.22 -30.37 -22.91
CA THR A 641 -32.72 -31.51 -23.68
C THR A 641 -31.93 -32.44 -22.77
N SER A 642 -31.04 -31.88 -21.96
CA SER A 642 -30.22 -32.62 -20.99
C SER A 642 -29.61 -31.67 -19.97
N TRP A 643 -29.27 -32.20 -18.81
CA TRP A 643 -28.32 -31.55 -17.92
C TRP A 643 -27.43 -32.57 -17.22
N SER A 644 -26.24 -32.11 -16.80
CA SER A 644 -25.30 -32.90 -16.02
C SER A 644 -24.66 -32.05 -14.94
N LEU A 645 -24.25 -32.73 -13.87
CA LEU A 645 -23.58 -32.16 -12.72
C LEU A 645 -22.11 -32.61 -12.74
N VAL A 646 -21.20 -31.65 -12.76
CA VAL A 646 -19.75 -31.88 -12.74
C VAL A 646 -19.18 -31.29 -11.46
N LEU A 647 -18.67 -32.16 -10.60
CA LEU A 647 -18.11 -31.81 -9.30
C LEU A 647 -16.59 -31.87 -9.39
N HIS A 648 -15.93 -30.76 -9.09
CA HIS A 648 -14.48 -30.69 -8.97
C HIS A 648 -14.11 -30.57 -7.49
N GLY A 649 -13.00 -31.21 -7.10
CA GLY A 649 -12.51 -31.09 -5.73
C GLY A 649 -11.49 -32.14 -5.37
N THR A 650 -11.42 -32.46 -4.09
CA THR A 650 -10.42 -33.38 -3.53
C THR A 650 -11.07 -34.53 -2.76
N LYS A 651 -10.37 -35.66 -2.72
CA LYS A 651 -10.76 -36.82 -1.90
C LYS A 651 -10.44 -36.62 -0.42
N SER A 652 -9.30 -36.02 -0.11
CA SER A 652 -8.82 -35.74 1.25
C SER A 652 -8.95 -34.27 1.59
N ASN A 653 -8.96 -33.92 2.87
CA ASN A 653 -9.10 -32.53 3.32
C ASN A 653 -8.04 -31.62 2.66
N PRO A 654 -8.45 -30.57 1.93
CA PRO A 654 -7.55 -29.69 1.21
C PRO A 654 -6.86 -28.65 2.10
N ILE A 655 -7.42 -28.30 3.26
CA ILE A 655 -6.85 -27.26 4.13
C ILE A 655 -5.90 -27.88 5.14
N ASN A 656 -4.60 -27.66 4.94
CA ASN A 656 -3.56 -28.06 5.89
C ASN A 656 -2.51 -26.95 6.05
N LEU A 657 -2.48 -26.35 7.24
CA LEU A 657 -1.50 -25.36 7.62
C LEU A 657 -0.36 -26.04 8.36
N LYS A 658 0.88 -25.83 7.91
CA LYS A 658 2.09 -26.22 8.61
C LYS A 658 2.05 -25.61 10.00
N SER A 659 2.09 -26.45 11.03
CA SER A 659 2.36 -25.99 12.40
C SER A 659 3.71 -25.27 12.42
N ASP A 660 3.86 -24.24 13.26
CA ASP A 660 5.13 -23.53 13.51
C ASP A 660 6.22 -24.48 14.08
N VAL A 661 6.72 -25.39 13.26
CA VAL A 661 7.87 -26.25 13.57
C VAL A 661 9.09 -25.51 13.05
N GLY A 662 9.44 -24.45 13.78
CA GLY A 662 10.51 -23.54 13.38
C GLY A 662 11.02 -22.56 14.45
N ARG A 663 10.46 -22.58 15.66
CA ARG A 663 11.11 -21.99 16.84
C ARG A 663 11.44 -23.14 17.79
N SER A 664 12.66 -23.65 17.69
CA SER A 664 13.18 -24.76 18.48
C SER A 664 12.91 -24.54 19.98
N THR A 665 11.91 -25.23 20.53
CA THR A 665 11.87 -25.55 21.94
C THR A 665 12.98 -26.57 22.21
N PRO A 666 13.84 -26.35 23.23
CA PRO A 666 14.84 -27.35 23.60
C PRO A 666 14.14 -28.65 24.05
N PRO A 667 14.73 -29.82 23.76
CA PRO A 667 14.14 -31.10 24.13
C PRO A 667 14.15 -31.24 25.65
N THR A 668 12.98 -31.21 26.28
CA THR A 668 12.82 -31.76 27.62
C THR A 668 12.82 -33.28 27.51
N THR A 669 13.82 -33.87 28.16
CA THR A 669 14.01 -35.32 28.33
C THR A 669 12.72 -36.01 28.81
N PRO A 670 12.45 -37.24 28.33
CA PRO A 670 11.22 -37.95 28.63
C PRO A 670 11.26 -38.51 30.05
N VAL A 671 10.35 -38.06 30.90
CA VAL A 671 9.95 -38.84 32.07
C VAL A 671 8.82 -39.75 31.61
N MET A 672 9.10 -41.05 31.52
CA MET A 672 8.07 -42.07 31.37
C MET A 672 7.11 -42.01 32.57
N SER A 673 5.84 -41.77 32.29
CA SER A 673 4.74 -42.28 33.13
C SER A 673 3.62 -42.73 32.20
N THR A 674 3.36 -44.02 32.26
CA THR A 674 2.32 -44.77 31.57
C THR A 674 0.92 -44.35 32.04
N ILE A 675 -0.04 -44.11 31.12
CA ILE A 675 -1.49 -44.42 31.19
C ILE A 675 -2.19 -43.97 29.86
N PRO A 676 -3.29 -44.62 29.41
CA PRO A 676 -3.76 -44.69 28.00
C PRO A 676 -4.50 -43.44 27.46
N PRO A 677 -4.90 -43.41 26.17
CA PRO A 677 -5.30 -42.20 25.46
C PRO A 677 -6.62 -41.70 25.99
N GLN A 678 -6.89 -40.39 25.93
CA GLN A 678 -8.18 -39.79 25.53
C GLN A 678 -8.16 -38.26 25.69
N VAL A 679 -8.87 -37.61 24.75
CA VAL A 679 -9.39 -36.23 24.75
C VAL A 679 -8.40 -35.11 24.38
N SER A 680 -8.61 -34.56 23.18
CA SER A 680 -8.03 -33.29 22.74
C SER A 680 -8.49 -32.14 23.65
N THR A 681 -7.61 -31.19 23.94
CA THR A 681 -7.88 -29.96 24.73
C THR A 681 -9.05 -29.10 24.22
N GLN A 682 -9.60 -29.39 23.04
CA GLN A 682 -10.82 -28.76 22.51
C GLN A 682 -12.12 -29.27 23.15
N GLN A 683 -12.10 -30.38 23.90
CA GLN A 683 -13.29 -30.98 24.53
C GLN A 683 -13.45 -30.68 26.03
N LEU A 684 -12.57 -29.88 26.64
CA LEU A 684 -12.60 -29.60 28.09
C LEU A 684 -13.36 -28.33 28.50
N CYS A 685 -13.57 -27.35 27.62
CA CYS A 685 -14.30 -26.11 27.99
C CYS A 685 -15.80 -26.14 27.59
N GLN A 686 -16.40 -27.30 27.28
CA GLN A 686 -17.72 -27.37 26.61
C GLN A 686 -18.97 -27.33 27.52
N PHE A 687 -18.86 -26.97 28.81
CA PHE A 687 -20.02 -27.01 29.71
C PHE A 687 -20.34 -25.73 30.49
N ALA A 688 -19.76 -24.57 30.18
CA ALA A 688 -20.24 -23.29 30.68
C ALA A 688 -20.20 -22.22 29.58
N LYS A 689 -21.31 -21.49 29.41
CA LYS A 689 -21.34 -20.29 28.57
C LYS A 689 -20.33 -19.29 29.16
N SER A 690 -19.39 -18.81 28.34
CA SER A 690 -18.32 -17.83 28.63
C SER A 690 -17.04 -18.35 29.30
N GLU A 691 -16.21 -19.10 28.56
CA GLU A 691 -14.81 -19.33 28.96
C GLU A 691 -13.85 -19.09 27.77
N SER A 692 -12.73 -18.42 28.04
CA SER A 692 -11.65 -18.08 27.10
C SER A 692 -10.39 -18.90 27.37
N ILE A 693 -9.64 -19.23 26.33
CA ILE A 693 -8.44 -20.06 26.42
C ILE A 693 -7.19 -19.17 26.56
N PHE A 694 -6.41 -19.39 27.61
CA PHE A 694 -5.08 -18.80 27.81
C PHE A 694 -4.09 -19.89 28.22
N LEU A 695 -2.98 -20.06 27.49
CA LEU A 695 -1.93 -21.05 27.79
C LEU A 695 -2.48 -22.47 28.10
N LYS A 696 -3.45 -22.95 27.31
CA LYS A 696 -4.12 -24.27 27.47
C LYS A 696 -4.95 -24.45 28.75
N THR A 697 -5.32 -23.36 29.41
CA THR A 697 -6.21 -23.36 30.58
C THR A 697 -7.49 -22.58 30.23
N CYS A 698 -8.67 -23.12 30.57
CA CYS A 698 -9.94 -22.39 30.42
C CYS A 698 -10.04 -21.37 31.57
N LEU A 699 -10.28 -20.10 31.24
CA LEU A 699 -10.47 -19.00 32.19
C LEU A 699 -11.83 -18.35 31.94
N GLN A 700 -12.56 -17.99 33.01
CA GLN A 700 -13.84 -17.29 32.87
C GLN A 700 -13.68 -15.86 32.34
N THR A 701 -12.55 -15.22 32.64
CA THR A 701 -12.19 -13.90 32.13
C THR A 701 -10.72 -13.88 31.75
N CYS A 702 -10.39 -13.14 30.70
CA CYS A 702 -9.01 -12.99 30.26
C CYS A 702 -8.17 -12.22 31.30
N PRO A 703 -6.90 -12.64 31.55
CA PRO A 703 -6.01 -11.94 32.48
C PRO A 703 -5.79 -10.46 32.09
N THR A 704 -5.46 -9.62 33.07
CA THR A 704 -5.12 -8.20 32.84
C THR A 704 -4.03 -8.05 31.78
N GLY A 705 -4.22 -7.13 30.83
CA GLY A 705 -3.36 -6.97 29.66
C GLY A 705 -3.66 -7.92 28.50
N THR A 706 -4.76 -8.68 28.57
CA THR A 706 -5.28 -9.49 27.47
C THR A 706 -6.78 -9.21 27.25
N ARG A 707 -7.26 -9.43 26.02
CA ARG A 707 -8.66 -9.32 25.60
C ARG A 707 -9.17 -10.64 25.03
N GLU A 708 -10.46 -10.87 25.13
CA GLU A 708 -11.12 -12.00 24.48
C GLU A 708 -11.32 -11.71 22.98
N PHE A 709 -10.88 -12.65 22.13
CA PHE A 709 -11.16 -12.66 20.70
C PHE A 709 -11.39 -14.11 20.25
N GLN A 710 -12.59 -14.42 19.75
CA GLN A 710 -12.98 -15.78 19.33
C GLN A 710 -12.66 -16.85 20.39
N SER A 711 -12.98 -16.57 21.67
CA SER A 711 -12.73 -17.44 22.83
C SER A 711 -11.25 -17.70 23.14
N LEU A 712 -10.35 -16.84 22.66
CA LEU A 712 -8.92 -16.84 22.96
C LEU A 712 -8.52 -15.53 23.64
N CYS A 713 -7.67 -15.58 24.66
CA CYS A 713 -7.11 -14.37 25.27
C CYS A 713 -5.89 -13.88 24.49
N LEU A 714 -6.06 -12.79 23.73
CA LEU A 714 -5.00 -12.12 22.98
C LEU A 714 -4.39 -10.97 23.81
N GLN A 715 -3.08 -10.78 23.71
CA GLN A 715 -2.40 -9.66 24.37
C GLN A 715 -2.83 -8.31 23.79
N CYS A 716 -3.04 -7.32 24.66
CA CYS A 716 -3.21 -5.93 24.23
C CYS A 716 -1.93 -5.39 23.58
N ASP A 717 -2.09 -4.39 22.74
CA ASP A 717 -1.05 -3.60 22.11
C ASP A 717 -0.06 -3.06 23.15
N ALA A 718 1.19 -2.89 22.74
CA ALA A 718 2.32 -2.66 23.63
C ALA A 718 2.16 -1.47 24.60
N ASN A 719 1.36 -0.46 24.24
CA ASN A 719 1.13 0.76 25.03
C ASN A 719 -0.24 0.78 25.75
N CYS A 720 -1.03 -0.27 25.56
CA CYS A 720 -2.35 -0.41 26.13
C CYS A 720 -2.31 -1.27 27.40
N GLU A 721 -2.84 -0.76 28.51
CA GLU A 721 -2.93 -1.45 29.79
C GLU A 721 -4.18 -2.34 29.85
N SER A 722 -5.32 -1.85 29.33
CA SER A 722 -6.55 -2.62 29.16
C SER A 722 -7.18 -2.34 27.81
N CYS A 723 -7.53 -3.40 27.09
CA CYS A 723 -8.13 -3.32 25.77
C CYS A 723 -9.38 -4.21 25.69
N SER A 724 -10.31 -3.83 24.84
CA SER A 724 -11.47 -4.65 24.48
C SER A 724 -11.45 -4.97 22.99
N THR A 725 -12.21 -6.01 22.62
CA THR A 725 -12.47 -6.34 21.23
C THR A 725 -13.89 -5.91 20.90
N VAL A 726 -14.04 -4.99 19.94
CA VAL A 726 -15.34 -4.71 19.33
C VAL A 726 -15.14 -4.75 17.80
N PHE A 727 -15.99 -5.50 17.10
CA PHE A 727 -15.92 -5.68 15.63
C PHE A 727 -14.54 -6.12 15.12
N ASN A 728 -13.91 -7.09 15.80
CA ASN A 728 -12.60 -7.65 15.44
C ASN A 728 -11.41 -6.67 15.46
N LYS A 729 -11.59 -5.46 15.98
CA LYS A 729 -10.52 -4.48 16.19
C LYS A 729 -10.19 -4.36 17.67
N GLU A 730 -8.90 -4.18 17.97
CA GLU A 730 -8.45 -3.80 19.30
C GLU A 730 -8.81 -2.35 19.60
N LEU A 731 -9.50 -2.13 20.71
CA LEU A 731 -9.78 -0.81 21.24
C LEU A 731 -9.10 -0.69 22.59
N CYS A 732 -8.14 0.23 22.70
CA CYS A 732 -7.54 0.49 23.99
C CYS A 732 -8.47 1.33 24.86
N GLU A 733 -8.78 0.84 26.05
CA GLU A 733 -9.64 1.52 27.02
C GLU A 733 -8.83 2.31 28.05
N LYS A 734 -7.62 1.83 28.35
CA LYS A 734 -6.69 2.47 29.28
C LYS A 734 -5.25 2.31 28.83
N CYS A 735 -4.52 3.40 28.78
CA CYS A 735 -3.10 3.41 28.42
C CYS A 735 -2.20 3.12 29.62
N LYS A 736 -1.03 2.54 29.35
CA LYS A 736 0.03 2.37 30.36
C LYS A 736 0.55 3.73 30.82
N ASP A 737 1.09 3.80 32.03
CA ASP A 737 1.67 5.03 32.59
C ASP A 737 2.67 5.69 31.63
N GLY A 738 2.50 6.99 31.40
CA GLY A 738 3.30 7.79 30.45
C GLY A 738 2.71 7.88 29.04
N TYR A 739 1.58 7.23 28.77
CA TYR A 739 0.85 7.33 27.50
C TYR A 739 -0.53 7.97 27.67
N LEU A 740 -0.98 8.67 26.64
CA LEU A 740 -2.24 9.39 26.55
C LEU A 740 -3.19 8.64 25.62
N LEU A 741 -4.43 8.45 26.06
CA LEU A 741 -5.49 7.83 25.26
C LEU A 741 -6.05 8.85 24.27
N ILE A 742 -6.08 8.51 22.98
CA ILE A 742 -6.68 9.38 21.96
C ILE A 742 -8.18 9.09 21.86
N GLU A 743 -9.00 10.05 22.30
CA GLU A 743 -10.46 9.93 22.33
C GLU A 743 -11.01 9.76 20.89
N GLY A 744 -11.84 8.73 20.70
CA GLY A 744 -12.41 8.37 19.39
C GLY A 744 -11.52 7.48 18.51
N GLU A 745 -10.23 7.37 18.80
CA GLU A 745 -9.30 6.46 18.09
C GLU A 745 -8.87 5.26 18.94
N ASN A 746 -9.05 5.34 20.27
CA ASN A 746 -8.78 4.26 21.23
C ASN A 746 -7.37 3.68 21.12
N ARG A 747 -6.38 4.56 20.94
CA ARG A 747 -4.94 4.26 20.85
C ARG A 747 -4.14 5.07 21.86
N CYS A 748 -2.96 4.58 22.22
CA CYS A 748 -2.11 5.18 23.23
C CYS A 748 -0.84 5.79 22.62
N LEU A 749 -0.66 7.10 22.77
CA LEU A 749 0.50 7.86 22.27
C LEU A 749 1.16 8.64 23.40
N THR A 750 2.43 9.03 23.24
CA THR A 750 3.17 9.79 24.26
C THR A 750 2.80 11.27 24.32
N SER A 751 2.12 11.78 23.29
CA SER A 751 1.65 13.16 23.18
C SER A 751 0.40 13.22 22.31
N CYS A 752 -0.42 14.26 22.45
CA CYS A 752 -1.58 14.46 21.58
C CYS A 752 -1.13 14.82 20.15
N PRO A 753 -1.62 14.12 19.11
CA PRO A 753 -1.29 14.42 17.71
C PRO A 753 -1.96 15.72 17.24
N GLU A 754 -1.55 16.25 16.08
CA GLU A 754 -2.22 17.42 15.48
C GLU A 754 -3.73 17.17 15.33
N GLY A 755 -4.55 18.18 15.64
CA GLY A 755 -6.01 18.07 15.68
C GLY A 755 -6.58 17.52 16.98
N TYR A 756 -5.73 17.25 17.98
CA TYR A 756 -6.12 16.87 19.33
C TYR A 756 -5.44 17.75 20.38
N PHE A 757 -6.10 17.96 21.51
CA PHE A 757 -5.60 18.76 22.61
C PHE A 757 -5.83 18.07 23.95
N ARG A 758 -5.15 18.59 24.97
CA ARG A 758 -5.25 18.14 26.35
C ARG A 758 -5.84 19.27 27.19
N GLU A 759 -7.00 19.05 27.80
CA GLU A 759 -7.62 20.05 28.68
C GLU A 759 -6.74 20.39 29.89
N ASN A 760 -6.04 19.39 30.45
CA ASN A 760 -5.16 19.58 31.60
C ASN A 760 -3.99 18.57 31.60
N PRO A 761 -2.76 18.97 31.99
CA PRO A 761 -1.60 18.10 32.21
C PRO A 761 -1.81 16.89 33.16
N SER A 762 -2.91 16.85 33.90
CA SER A 762 -3.26 15.76 34.83
C SER A 762 -4.17 14.69 34.19
N VAL A 763 -4.77 14.96 33.02
CA VAL A 763 -5.74 14.05 32.37
C VAL A 763 -5.03 13.26 31.28
N ALA A 764 -4.91 11.94 31.38
CA ALA A 764 -4.19 11.12 30.39
C ALA A 764 -5.00 10.82 29.12
N VAL A 765 -5.78 11.80 28.62
CA VAL A 765 -6.67 11.66 27.47
C VAL A 765 -6.52 12.89 26.56
N CYS A 766 -6.45 12.65 25.25
CA CYS A 766 -6.41 13.66 24.21
C CYS A 766 -7.80 13.76 23.55
N LYS A 767 -8.38 14.96 23.57
CA LYS A 767 -9.69 15.26 22.97
C LYS A 767 -9.53 15.86 21.60
N LYS A 768 -10.48 15.61 20.70
CA LYS A 768 -10.44 16.12 19.33
C LYS A 768 -10.79 17.61 19.29
N CYS A 769 -10.07 18.38 18.49
CA CYS A 769 -10.43 19.77 18.20
C CYS A 769 -11.76 19.85 17.44
N SER A 770 -12.46 20.97 17.59
CA SER A 770 -13.66 21.26 16.81
C SER A 770 -13.32 21.34 15.32
N SER A 771 -14.28 20.98 14.47
CA SER A 771 -14.13 21.01 12.99
C SER A 771 -13.75 22.38 12.42
N THR A 772 -13.91 23.46 13.19
CA THR A 772 -13.52 24.83 12.84
C THR A 772 -12.05 25.14 13.12
N CYS A 773 -11.31 24.26 13.80
CA CYS A 773 -9.89 24.40 14.11
C CYS A 773 -9.06 23.30 13.43
N ALA A 774 -7.90 23.66 12.86
CA ALA A 774 -6.92 22.67 12.41
C ALA A 774 -6.01 22.19 13.55
N THR A 775 -5.68 23.09 14.48
CA THR A 775 -5.07 22.76 15.78
C THR A 775 -5.70 23.65 16.84
N CYS A 776 -5.83 23.16 18.07
CA CYS A 776 -6.45 23.87 19.19
C CYS A 776 -5.67 23.66 20.48
N ILE A 777 -5.87 24.56 21.45
CA ILE A 777 -5.23 24.51 22.77
C ILE A 777 -6.27 24.70 23.86
N VAL A 778 -6.13 23.98 24.98
CA VAL A 778 -6.93 24.14 26.21
C VAL A 778 -8.43 23.78 26.07
N THR A 779 -9.11 24.21 25.00
CA THR A 779 -10.46 23.82 24.60
C THR A 779 -10.50 23.47 23.11
N ASP A 780 -11.57 22.81 22.66
CA ASP A 780 -11.74 22.37 21.28
C ASP A 780 -11.98 23.52 20.28
N GLU A 781 -12.36 24.71 20.76
CA GLU A 781 -12.65 25.91 19.96
C GLU A 781 -11.54 26.97 19.97
N MET A 782 -10.56 26.86 20.87
CA MET A 782 -9.42 27.78 20.94
C MET A 782 -8.34 27.38 19.94
N CYS A 783 -8.56 27.74 18.68
CA CYS A 783 -7.68 27.37 17.58
C CYS A 783 -6.30 28.05 17.70
N THR A 784 -5.25 27.30 17.40
CA THR A 784 -3.88 27.81 17.13
C THR A 784 -3.54 27.83 15.65
N ARG A 785 -4.27 27.06 14.83
CA ARG A 785 -4.15 27.06 13.37
C ARG A 785 -5.52 26.82 12.77
N CYS A 786 -5.81 27.51 11.67
CA CYS A 786 -7.08 27.35 10.97
C CYS A 786 -7.02 26.35 9.83
N PRO A 787 -8.14 25.68 9.51
CA PRO A 787 -8.28 24.94 8.26
C PRO A 787 -8.06 25.86 7.05
N VAL A 788 -7.65 25.27 5.93
CA VAL A 788 -7.37 25.98 4.67
C VAL A 788 -8.58 26.84 4.27
N GLY A 789 -8.35 28.12 3.98
CA GLY A 789 -9.41 29.08 3.59
C GLY A 789 -9.99 29.93 4.73
N MET A 790 -9.57 29.70 5.99
CA MET A 790 -9.98 30.50 7.14
C MET A 790 -8.79 31.23 7.77
N ILE A 791 -9.03 32.39 8.38
CA ILE A 791 -8.02 33.22 9.03
C ILE A 791 -8.19 33.14 10.55
N LEU A 792 -7.08 32.94 11.25
CA LEU A 792 -7.04 32.90 12.70
C LEU A 792 -7.18 34.32 13.26
N ASN A 793 -8.21 34.54 14.09
CA ASN A 793 -8.44 35.82 14.74
C ASN A 793 -8.88 35.59 16.20
N ASN A 794 -8.08 36.07 17.16
CA ASN A 794 -8.30 35.87 18.60
C ASN A 794 -8.67 34.41 18.94
N ASN A 795 -7.79 33.47 18.55
CA ASN A 795 -7.94 32.03 18.77
C ASN A 795 -9.21 31.41 18.18
N THR A 796 -9.87 32.08 17.23
CA THR A 796 -11.03 31.54 16.51
C THR A 796 -10.84 31.69 15.01
N CYS A 797 -11.20 30.67 14.25
CA CYS A 797 -11.08 30.69 12.80
C CYS A 797 -12.30 31.33 12.15
N LYS A 798 -12.06 32.36 11.33
CA LYS A 798 -13.11 33.13 10.65
C LYS A 798 -12.87 33.16 9.15
N MET A 799 -13.95 33.17 8.38
CA MET A 799 -13.88 33.35 6.93
C MET A 799 -13.43 34.79 6.59
N PRO A 800 -12.51 34.98 5.62
CA PRO A 800 -12.16 36.32 5.13
C PRO A 800 -13.37 37.02 4.49
N LYS A 801 -13.50 38.34 4.72
CA LYS A 801 -14.74 39.08 4.45
C LYS A 801 -14.90 39.64 3.03
N VAL A 802 -14.03 39.32 2.08
CA VAL A 802 -14.14 39.78 0.68
C VAL A 802 -13.64 38.69 -0.26
N ILE A 803 -14.50 38.29 -1.21
CA ILE A 803 -14.19 37.36 -2.31
C ILE A 803 -14.37 38.17 -3.60
N CYS A 804 -13.33 38.29 -4.43
CA CYS A 804 -13.41 38.88 -5.76
C CYS A 804 -13.94 37.84 -6.75
N ASN A 805 -14.69 38.28 -7.77
CA ASN A 805 -15.26 37.37 -8.77
C ASN A 805 -14.16 36.92 -9.77
N SER A 806 -14.41 35.82 -10.49
CA SER A 806 -13.52 35.33 -11.56
C SER A 806 -13.26 36.43 -12.60
N GLY A 807 -11.98 36.61 -12.96
CA GLY A 807 -11.51 37.72 -13.81
C GLY A 807 -11.18 39.02 -13.07
N GLU A 808 -11.14 39.02 -11.74
CA GLU A 808 -10.72 40.15 -10.91
C GLU A 808 -9.66 39.72 -9.88
N TYR A 809 -8.63 40.56 -9.70
CA TYR A 809 -7.62 40.39 -8.66
C TYR A 809 -7.72 41.50 -7.61
N LYS A 810 -7.08 41.28 -6.48
CA LYS A 810 -7.16 42.18 -5.33
C LYS A 810 -6.00 43.18 -5.34
N ASP A 811 -6.30 44.47 -5.31
CA ASP A 811 -5.29 45.51 -5.20
C ASP A 811 -4.77 45.69 -3.75
N SER A 812 -3.71 46.49 -3.60
CA SER A 812 -3.05 46.81 -2.33
C SER A 812 -3.99 47.43 -1.27
N ASN A 813 -5.14 47.95 -1.70
CA ASN A 813 -6.15 48.59 -0.85
C ASN A 813 -7.39 47.69 -0.62
N ASN A 814 -7.32 46.41 -0.98
CA ASN A 814 -8.39 45.42 -0.87
C ASN A 814 -9.63 45.66 -1.76
N HIS A 815 -9.49 46.37 -2.88
CA HIS A 815 -10.56 46.45 -3.89
C HIS A 815 -10.34 45.42 -4.99
N CYS A 816 -11.43 44.90 -5.55
CA CYS A 816 -11.38 43.98 -6.69
C CYS A 816 -11.22 44.80 -7.97
N GLN A 817 -10.13 44.54 -8.69
CA GLN A 817 -9.78 45.18 -9.97
C GLN A 817 -9.81 44.14 -11.07
N LYS A 818 -10.24 44.53 -12.26
CA LYS A 818 -10.33 43.62 -13.41
C LYS A 818 -8.95 43.21 -13.91
N CYS A 819 -8.85 41.97 -14.35
CA CYS A 819 -7.64 41.47 -14.99
C CYS A 819 -7.29 42.22 -16.28
N PRO A 820 -6.00 42.26 -16.66
CA PRO A 820 -5.55 42.88 -17.91
C PRO A 820 -6.23 42.27 -19.14
N ALA A 821 -6.36 43.06 -20.21
CA ALA A 821 -7.00 42.60 -21.44
C ALA A 821 -6.30 41.35 -22.02
N GLY A 822 -7.07 40.30 -22.30
CA GLY A 822 -6.56 39.00 -22.77
C GLY A 822 -6.29 37.97 -21.66
N CYS A 823 -6.47 38.36 -20.40
CA CYS A 823 -6.30 37.50 -19.22
C CYS A 823 -7.64 37.09 -18.61
N VAL A 824 -7.85 35.79 -18.41
CA VAL A 824 -9.06 35.18 -17.81
C VAL A 824 -8.95 35.13 -16.28
N GLU A 825 -7.77 34.77 -15.76
CA GLU A 825 -7.48 34.77 -14.32
C GLU A 825 -6.13 35.42 -14.07
N CYS A 826 -6.03 36.28 -13.05
CA CYS A 826 -4.82 37.01 -12.71
C CYS A 826 -4.70 37.23 -11.20
N ILE A 827 -3.48 37.47 -10.73
CA ILE A 827 -3.18 37.71 -9.31
C ILE A 827 -2.61 39.10 -9.04
N SER A 828 -2.22 39.83 -10.10
CA SER A 828 -1.87 41.25 -10.06
C SER A 828 -2.08 41.88 -11.44
N GLU A 829 -1.95 43.21 -11.56
CA GLU A 829 -2.00 43.94 -12.85
C GLU A 829 -1.00 43.41 -13.88
N ASN A 830 0.09 42.77 -13.45
CA ASN A 830 1.18 42.35 -14.34
C ASN A 830 1.36 40.83 -14.39
N LEU A 831 0.49 40.06 -13.72
CA LEU A 831 0.68 38.62 -13.57
C LEU A 831 -0.62 37.86 -13.86
N CYS A 832 -0.73 37.46 -15.12
CA CYS A 832 -1.81 36.63 -15.63
C CYS A 832 -1.49 35.15 -15.36
N THR A 833 -2.44 34.45 -14.73
CA THR A 833 -2.33 33.01 -14.45
C THR A 833 -3.06 32.15 -15.48
N GLU A 834 -4.00 32.74 -16.24
CA GLU A 834 -4.71 32.05 -17.32
C GLU A 834 -5.03 33.02 -18.46
N CYS A 835 -4.42 32.82 -19.63
CA CYS A 835 -4.63 33.67 -20.82
C CYS A 835 -5.74 33.08 -21.72
N GLN A 836 -6.53 33.95 -22.35
CA GLN A 836 -7.65 33.53 -23.20
C GLN A 836 -7.17 32.83 -24.49
N HIS A 837 -5.96 33.20 -24.97
CA HIS A 837 -5.16 32.49 -25.99
C HIS A 837 -3.66 32.73 -25.69
N LYS A 838 -2.79 31.71 -25.91
CA LYS A 838 -1.32 31.66 -25.63
C LYS A 838 -0.68 33.00 -25.18
N CYS A 839 -0.19 33.04 -23.94
CA CYS A 839 0.50 34.21 -23.39
C CYS A 839 1.72 34.61 -24.25
N PRO A 840 1.99 35.91 -24.46
CA PRO A 840 3.11 36.35 -25.28
C PRO A 840 4.43 35.97 -24.62
N VAL A 841 5.23 35.18 -25.34
CA VAL A 841 6.62 34.85 -25.03
C VAL A 841 7.47 36.00 -25.60
N GLU A 842 8.32 36.59 -24.77
CA GLU A 842 9.41 37.45 -25.28
C GLU A 842 10.44 36.58 -25.99
N GLU A 843 10.40 36.50 -27.32
CA GLU A 843 11.54 36.03 -28.11
C GLU A 843 11.81 36.92 -29.33
N ARG A 844 12.96 37.60 -29.26
CA ARG A 844 13.97 37.83 -30.30
C ARG A 844 13.49 37.77 -31.76
N ASP A 845 13.44 38.94 -32.37
CA ASP A 845 13.37 39.15 -33.82
C ASP A 845 14.60 38.57 -34.54
N ASN A 846 14.36 37.79 -35.60
CA ASN A 846 15.25 37.70 -36.76
C ASN A 846 14.43 37.45 -38.03
N SER A 847 14.33 38.50 -38.87
CA SER A 847 14.20 38.57 -40.35
C SER A 847 13.16 37.63 -41.04
N SER A 848 12.25 38.06 -41.92
CA SER A 848 12.45 38.74 -43.22
C SER A 848 11.18 38.65 -44.08
N GLU A 849 10.88 39.72 -44.83
CA GLU A 849 10.15 39.81 -46.13
C GLU A 849 8.65 39.45 -46.16
N SER A 850 7.72 40.13 -46.84
CA SER A 850 7.63 41.21 -47.85
C SER A 850 6.13 41.61 -47.91
N GLU A 851 5.69 42.86 -48.10
CA GLU A 851 5.42 43.50 -49.40
C GLU A 851 4.93 44.97 -49.20
N ASN A 852 5.53 45.86 -50.02
CA ASN A 852 5.07 47.14 -50.60
C ASN A 852 3.84 47.92 -50.06
N SER A 853 4.07 49.20 -49.73
CA SER A 853 3.58 50.34 -50.54
C SER A 853 4.18 51.69 -50.10
N ASP A 854 4.75 52.39 -51.08
CA ASP A 854 4.77 53.84 -51.32
C ASP A 854 5.60 54.86 -50.49
N GLU A 855 6.30 55.66 -51.31
CA GLU A 855 6.69 57.08 -51.19
C GLU A 855 7.97 57.54 -50.46
N PHE A 856 8.99 57.73 -51.31
CA PHE A 856 9.72 58.98 -51.59
C PHE A 856 10.82 59.51 -50.63
N SER A 857 12.00 59.70 -51.28
CA SER A 857 13.07 60.71 -51.05
C SER A 857 13.90 60.59 -49.75
N GLU A 858 15.21 60.82 -49.70
CA GLU A 858 16.32 61.06 -50.64
C GLU A 858 17.59 61.06 -49.76
N LEU A 859 18.77 60.93 -50.39
CA LEU A 859 20.11 61.36 -49.91
C LEU A 859 20.92 60.47 -48.94
N LYS A 860 21.87 59.70 -49.55
CA LYS A 860 23.35 59.88 -49.51
C LYS A 860 23.96 60.48 -48.22
N LEU A 861 25.09 60.05 -47.65
CA LEU A 861 26.36 59.57 -48.22
C LEU A 861 27.35 59.25 -47.07
N GLY A 862 28.14 58.17 -47.20
CA GLY A 862 29.54 58.00 -46.77
C GLY A 862 29.88 57.96 -45.27
N SER A 863 30.99 57.42 -44.80
CA SER A 863 32.03 56.48 -45.28
C SER A 863 33.12 56.45 -44.19
N SER A 864 33.90 55.35 -44.14
CA SER A 864 35.31 55.24 -43.68
C SER A 864 35.64 55.52 -42.20
N GLU A 865 36.62 54.92 -41.53
CA GLU A 865 37.54 53.75 -41.67
C GLU A 865 38.42 53.79 -40.38
N GLU A 866 38.97 52.63 -39.98
CA GLU A 866 40.32 52.43 -39.34
C GLU A 866 40.66 53.11 -37.98
N SER A 867 41.56 52.63 -37.10
CA SER A 867 42.50 51.50 -36.99
C SER A 867 43.08 51.42 -35.54
N GLU A 868 43.92 50.41 -35.31
CA GLU A 868 44.67 49.89 -34.14
C GLU A 868 45.52 50.87 -33.26
N GLU A 869 45.82 50.49 -31.99
CA GLU A 869 47.18 50.09 -31.49
C GLU A 869 47.31 49.94 -29.95
N ASN A 870 48.33 49.15 -29.55
CA ASN A 870 48.71 48.70 -28.19
C ASN A 870 49.54 49.70 -27.36
N ALA A 871 49.56 49.56 -26.01
CA ALA A 871 50.74 49.86 -25.17
C ALA A 871 50.71 49.20 -23.78
N ALA A 872 51.87 48.70 -23.34
CA ALA A 872 52.16 48.12 -22.02
C ALA A 872 52.79 49.15 -21.06
N VAL A 873 52.52 49.09 -19.75
CA VAL A 873 53.27 49.81 -18.70
C VAL A 873 53.41 48.98 -17.41
N THR A 874 54.60 49.12 -16.82
CA THR A 874 55.26 48.48 -15.67
C THR A 874 54.70 48.82 -14.27
N VAL A 875 54.96 47.91 -13.33
CA VAL A 875 54.66 47.97 -11.88
C VAL A 875 55.79 48.64 -11.10
N GLU A 876 55.48 49.58 -10.20
CA GLU A 876 56.27 49.85 -8.99
C GLU A 876 55.45 50.56 -7.89
N ASN A 877 55.62 50.10 -6.64
CA ASN A 877 55.31 50.70 -5.34
C ASN A 877 53.85 50.82 -4.85
N LEU A 878 53.40 49.82 -4.08
CA LEU A 878 52.39 49.97 -3.03
C LEU A 878 52.84 49.30 -1.73
N THR A 879 52.91 50.10 -0.68
CA THR A 879 53.27 49.74 0.70
C THR A 879 52.22 48.86 1.38
N LEU A 880 52.72 47.88 2.15
CA LEU A 880 52.03 46.71 2.65
C LEU A 880 51.41 46.93 4.04
N ASP A 881 50.43 47.84 4.16
CA ASP A 881 49.78 48.18 5.45
C ASP A 881 48.24 47.99 5.50
N PRO A 882 47.47 48.16 4.40
CA PRO A 882 46.01 47.95 4.45
C PRO A 882 45.57 46.48 4.55
N TYR A 883 46.43 45.54 4.14
CA TYR A 883 46.10 44.11 4.08
C TYR A 883 46.13 43.40 5.44
N MET A 884 46.90 43.92 6.40
CA MET A 884 47.01 43.33 7.74
C MET A 884 45.82 43.66 8.64
N GLU A 885 45.16 44.79 8.42
CA GLU A 885 43.90 45.18 9.08
C GLU A 885 42.73 44.32 8.59
N LEU A 886 42.62 44.13 7.26
CA LEU A 886 41.62 43.27 6.63
C LEU A 886 41.74 41.80 7.05
N PHE A 887 42.97 41.30 7.27
CA PHE A 887 43.19 39.94 7.75
C PHE A 887 42.75 39.74 9.22
N LYS A 888 42.88 40.78 10.05
CA LYS A 888 42.39 40.76 11.45
C LYS A 888 40.87 40.81 11.49
N GLU A 889 40.22 41.61 10.65
CA GLU A 889 38.75 41.62 10.55
C GLU A 889 38.19 40.29 10.04
N TYR A 890 38.82 39.70 9.01
CA TYR A 890 38.44 38.37 8.50
C TYR A 890 38.57 37.27 9.56
N HIS A 891 39.62 37.32 10.38
CA HIS A 891 39.81 36.38 11.48
C HIS A 891 38.78 36.58 12.61
N HIS A 892 38.40 37.83 12.90
CA HIS A 892 37.41 38.15 13.92
C HIS A 892 35.98 37.78 13.50
N ILE A 893 35.65 37.91 12.21
CA ILE A 893 34.38 37.46 11.62
C ILE A 893 34.28 35.94 11.65
N ASN A 894 35.35 35.21 11.30
CA ASN A 894 35.36 33.74 11.37
C ASN A 894 35.19 33.22 12.81
N ILE A 895 35.79 33.88 13.81
CA ILE A 895 35.57 33.53 15.22
C ILE A 895 34.10 33.72 15.62
N LYS A 896 33.45 34.79 15.15
CA LYS A 896 32.01 35.02 15.42
C LYS A 896 31.09 34.04 14.69
N ILE A 897 31.44 33.62 13.48
CA ILE A 897 30.71 32.59 12.72
C ILE A 897 30.85 31.24 13.44
N MET A 898 32.05 30.87 13.89
CA MET A 898 32.27 29.66 14.68
C MET A 898 31.49 29.66 16.00
N GLN A 899 31.40 30.81 16.69
CA GLN A 899 30.58 30.96 17.90
C GLN A 899 29.07 30.87 17.63
N LEU A 900 28.62 31.32 16.45
CA LEU A 900 27.23 31.20 16.00
C LEU A 900 26.87 29.76 15.62
N GLU A 901 27.78 29.03 14.99
CA GLU A 901 27.64 27.60 14.70
C GLU A 901 27.68 26.76 15.98
N GLU A 902 28.54 27.10 16.94
CA GLU A 902 28.58 26.51 18.28
C GLU A 902 27.24 26.74 19.02
N TRP A 903 26.69 27.95 18.98
CA TRP A 903 25.38 28.27 19.54
C TRP A 903 24.23 27.51 18.86
N LYS A 904 24.27 27.39 17.53
CA LYS A 904 23.27 26.68 16.73
C LYS A 904 23.28 25.17 16.99
N LEU A 905 24.45 24.54 17.04
CA LEU A 905 24.61 23.13 17.40
C LEU A 905 24.18 22.84 18.85
N ARG A 906 24.45 23.77 19.78
CA ARG A 906 23.98 23.68 21.17
C ARG A 906 22.46 23.74 21.25
N HIS A 907 21.82 24.59 20.43
CA HIS A 907 20.36 24.69 20.37
C HIS A 907 19.69 23.52 19.66
N GLU A 908 20.23 23.05 18.54
CA GLU A 908 19.74 21.84 17.85
C GLU A 908 19.91 20.60 18.75
N CYS A 909 20.97 20.57 19.56
CA CYS A 909 21.15 19.55 20.60
C CYS A 909 20.08 19.66 21.70
N LEU A 910 19.72 20.86 22.17
CA LEU A 910 18.70 21.09 23.21
C LEU A 910 17.25 20.89 22.71
N GLU A 911 16.94 21.18 21.44
CA GLU A 911 15.64 20.90 20.82
C GLU A 911 15.41 19.38 20.63
N SER A 912 16.48 18.61 20.36
CA SER A 912 16.40 17.15 20.19
C SER A 912 16.07 16.36 21.48
N ILE A 913 16.11 17.03 22.65
CA ILE A 913 15.84 16.49 23.99
C ILE A 913 14.61 17.13 24.70
N GLY A 914 13.87 18.03 24.05
CA GLY A 914 12.52 18.42 24.47
C GLY A 914 12.39 19.30 25.73
N LEU A 915 13.35 20.18 26.02
CA LEU A 915 13.25 21.17 27.11
C LEU A 915 12.90 22.57 26.59
N PRO A 916 12.17 23.41 27.36
CA PRO A 916 11.77 24.75 26.93
C PRO A 916 12.96 25.74 26.88
N PRO A 917 12.87 26.80 26.05
CA PRO A 917 13.95 27.77 25.88
C PRO A 917 14.16 28.56 27.17
N GLY A 918 15.35 28.42 27.79
CA GLY A 918 15.76 29.15 28.99
C GLY A 918 16.39 28.33 30.13
N TYR A 919 16.68 27.04 29.96
CA TYR A 919 17.33 26.22 30.98
C TYR A 919 18.88 26.34 30.94
N GLU A 920 19.47 27.00 31.93
CA GLU A 920 20.93 26.99 32.15
C GLU A 920 21.30 26.07 33.32
N PRO A 921 22.12 25.02 33.12
CA PRO A 921 22.74 24.29 34.23
C PRO A 921 23.99 25.04 34.76
N PRO A 922 24.41 24.82 36.02
CA PRO A 922 25.50 25.54 36.67
C PRO A 922 26.88 25.33 36.03
#